data_AF-A0A1G1PPC6-F1
#
_entry.id   AF-A0A1G1PPC6-F1
#
_cell.length_a   1.000
_cell.length_b   1.000
_cell.length_c   1.000
_cell.angle_alpha   90.00
_cell.angle_beta   90.00
_cell.angle_gamma   90.00
#
_symmetry.space_group_name_H-M   'P 1'
#
loop_
_entity.id
_entity.type
_entity.pdbx_description
1 polymer ?
#
loop_
_entity_poly.entity_id
_entity_poly.type
_entity_poly.pdbx_seq_one_letter_code
_entity_poly.pdbx_strand_id
1 'polypeptide(L)'
;MNEKQAGIKCGKQDLLIETGKIAKQANGSVVVRYGGTVVLVTACMSKQSKEALGFFPLTVEYQEKTYAAGRIPGGFFKREGRPSESEILTARLIDRPIRPLFPDGMFHEVQLIGIVLSSDGENDPDVLAVNGASCALTISDIPFNGPIGAVRVGYLDGQFVINPTYAEIEKSPLDLVVVANRDGVMMLESKLKEASEELVLKAIHFGFDTIKGLIKMQEDFAREAGVRKQQLEFKKVDQALFGSVKSLSEEKLKEICLLSGKEQREDAVANLAKELEEKFTLEGHVAKDVRLCLEEIEKQIVRNYILEKGTRIDNRSPGDIRPITCEIGALPRTHGSGLFTRGETQSLAVTTLGTASDEQMIEALEGESSKSFMLHYSFPPFSVGETAPMRGPGRREIGHGALAEKSLSPVMPAKEEFPYTVRVVSEILESNGSSSMATVCASTLSLMDAGVPIKRPVAGVALGLIKEGKRQIVLTDLNGLEDHFGDMDFKVAGTQEGITAIQLDLKIPGIDFDLIEKALADAKKARLTILEKMKSAIARPRQELSAFAPRITVLKIDTAKIGELIGPGGKTIKKIIHSTGVSIDIEDDGSVLVASNDAQASQKAIDIIKGITEAPEVGKIYAGTIKRIMPFGAFCEILPNKEGLIHVSELSNKFIKNVEDAVKVGDEVKVKVIGIDELGRVNLSKKQAEAPPPAL
;
A
#
# COMPACT_ATOMS: atom_id res chain seq x y z
N MET A 1 29.52 25.13 12.81
CA MET A 1 28.53 26.16 12.43
C MET A 1 27.91 26.73 13.70
N ASN A 2 27.70 28.04 13.79
CA ASN A 2 26.94 28.66 14.89
C ASN A 2 25.44 28.31 14.76
N GLU A 3 24.69 28.44 15.85
CA GLU A 3 23.24 28.19 15.82
C GLU A 3 22.54 29.20 14.92
N LYS A 4 21.71 28.69 14.01
CA LYS A 4 20.90 29.47 13.05
C LYS A 4 19.55 28.82 12.87
N GLN A 5 18.55 29.64 12.57
CA GLN A 5 17.18 29.20 12.35
C GLN A 5 16.57 29.98 11.18
N ALA A 6 15.82 29.29 10.34
CA ALA A 6 14.96 29.86 9.31
C ALA A 6 13.52 29.34 9.50
N GLY A 7 12.54 30.08 9.00
CA GLY A 7 11.14 29.70 9.09
C GLY A 7 10.30 30.28 7.96
N ILE A 8 9.26 29.55 7.56
CA ILE A 8 8.26 30.03 6.61
C ILE A 8 6.87 29.54 6.99
N LYS A 9 5.85 30.34 6.69
CA LYS A 9 4.46 29.87 6.75
C LYS A 9 4.25 28.82 5.67
N CYS A 10 3.85 27.60 6.07
CA CYS A 10 3.58 26.50 5.15
C CYS A 10 2.25 25.84 5.54
N GLY A 11 1.17 26.16 4.83
CA GLY A 11 -0.17 25.74 5.26
C GLY A 11 -0.60 26.44 6.56
N LYS A 12 -1.07 25.67 7.55
CA LYS A 12 -1.65 26.22 8.79
C LYS A 12 -0.59 26.63 9.82
N GLN A 13 0.61 26.09 9.75
CA GLN A 13 1.67 26.30 10.73
C GLN A 13 2.96 26.82 10.07
N ASP A 14 3.94 27.16 10.89
CA ASP A 14 5.26 27.56 10.42
C ASP A 14 6.16 26.32 10.34
N LEU A 15 6.82 26.14 9.20
CA LEU A 15 7.89 25.16 9.04
C LEU A 15 9.21 25.83 9.43
N LEU A 16 9.85 25.30 10.46
CA LEU A 16 11.07 25.84 11.05
C LEU A 16 12.23 24.89 10.78
N ILE A 17 13.38 25.43 10.39
CA ILE A 17 14.62 24.67 10.15
C ILE A 17 15.74 25.29 10.99
N GLU A 18 16.41 24.46 11.79
CA GLU A 18 17.50 24.86 12.68
C GLU A 18 18.78 24.08 12.36
N THR A 19 19.95 24.72 12.49
CA THR A 19 21.27 24.06 12.37
C THR A 19 22.26 24.59 13.41
N GLY A 20 23.43 23.95 13.53
CA GLY A 20 24.53 24.39 14.39
C GLY A 20 24.47 23.91 15.85
N LYS A 21 23.35 23.31 16.27
CA LYS A 21 23.15 22.76 17.62
C LYS A 21 23.40 21.25 17.71
N ILE A 22 22.81 20.46 16.83
CA ILE A 22 22.79 18.98 16.87
C ILE A 22 23.61 18.38 15.70
N ALA A 23 24.25 17.23 15.94
CA ALA A 23 24.98 16.45 14.94
C ALA A 23 26.07 17.22 14.16
N LYS A 24 26.83 18.07 14.86
CA LYS A 24 27.82 19.01 14.27
C LYS A 24 29.00 18.35 13.52
N GLN A 25 29.14 17.03 13.60
CA GLN A 25 30.18 16.28 12.90
C GLN A 25 29.78 15.85 11.48
N ALA A 26 28.48 15.89 11.14
CA ALA A 26 28.01 15.62 9.79
C ALA A 26 28.46 16.74 8.84
N ASN A 27 28.54 16.44 7.53
CA ASN A 27 28.79 17.45 6.51
C ASN A 27 27.68 18.52 6.51
N GLY A 28 26.43 18.09 6.73
CA GLY A 28 25.30 18.96 7.00
C GLY A 28 24.31 18.32 7.97
N SER A 29 23.72 19.11 8.86
CA SER A 29 22.67 18.66 9.76
C SER A 29 21.63 19.75 9.98
N VAL A 30 20.35 19.36 9.98
CA VAL A 30 19.23 20.25 10.28
C VAL A 30 18.21 19.57 11.16
N VAL A 31 17.52 20.35 11.99
CA VAL A 31 16.32 19.94 12.70
C VAL A 31 15.14 20.68 12.08
N VAL A 32 14.20 19.94 11.52
CA VAL A 32 12.96 20.46 10.95
C VAL A 32 11.84 20.30 11.95
N ARG A 33 11.03 21.35 12.16
CA ARG A 33 9.87 21.34 13.05
C ARG A 33 8.66 21.90 12.33
N TYR A 34 7.53 21.24 12.49
CA TYR A 34 6.22 21.69 12.07
C TYR A 34 5.22 21.24 13.14
N GLY A 35 4.60 22.20 13.83
CA GLY A 35 3.80 21.89 15.01
C GLY A 35 4.66 21.30 16.13
N GLY A 36 4.24 20.16 16.68
CA GLY A 36 5.01 19.37 17.65
C GLY A 36 5.83 18.24 17.02
N THR A 37 5.72 18.02 15.71
CA THR A 37 6.54 17.05 14.97
C THR A 37 7.93 17.61 14.67
N VAL A 38 8.96 16.83 14.98
CA VAL A 38 10.38 17.22 14.85
C VAL A 38 11.18 16.10 14.21
N VAL A 39 11.91 16.42 13.14
CA VAL A 39 12.78 15.49 12.40
C VAL A 39 14.20 16.03 12.36
N LEU A 40 15.17 15.24 12.83
CA LEU A 40 16.59 15.50 12.61
C LEU A 40 17.00 14.86 11.29
N VAL A 41 17.62 15.63 10.40
CA VAL A 41 18.18 15.10 9.15
C VAL A 41 19.66 15.43 9.04
N THR A 42 20.48 14.42 8.75
CA THR A 42 21.93 14.55 8.59
C THR A 42 22.40 14.03 7.24
N ALA A 43 23.35 14.72 6.63
CA ALA A 43 24.04 14.33 5.40
C ALA A 43 25.52 14.12 5.67
N CYS A 44 26.04 12.97 5.26
CA CYS A 44 27.45 12.60 5.35
C CYS A 44 27.98 12.13 4.00
N MET A 45 29.23 12.48 3.66
CA MET A 45 29.90 12.00 2.46
C MET A 45 31.26 11.38 2.82
N SER A 46 31.61 10.27 2.20
CA SER A 46 32.91 9.63 2.36
C SER A 46 34.03 10.53 1.82
N LYS A 47 35.21 10.45 2.43
CA LYS A 47 36.40 11.18 1.95
C LYS A 47 37.02 10.58 0.68
N GLN A 48 36.78 9.29 0.44
CA GLN A 48 37.31 8.55 -0.70
C GLN A 48 36.19 8.16 -1.66
N SER A 49 36.49 8.25 -2.95
CA SER A 49 35.64 7.79 -4.05
C SER A 49 35.63 6.25 -4.13
N LYS A 50 34.47 5.65 -4.43
CA LYS A 50 34.27 4.20 -4.59
C LYS A 50 33.96 3.82 -6.04
N GLU A 51 34.79 4.27 -6.98
CA GLU A 51 34.59 4.05 -8.42
C GLU A 51 34.42 2.57 -8.81
N ALA A 52 35.02 1.66 -8.04
CA ALA A 52 34.91 0.23 -8.27
C ALA A 52 33.46 -0.29 -8.26
N LEU A 53 32.54 0.39 -7.56
CA LEU A 53 31.12 0.02 -7.50
C LEU A 53 30.39 0.22 -8.85
N GLY A 54 30.85 1.14 -9.70
CA GLY A 54 30.24 1.41 -11.01
C GLY A 54 28.89 2.14 -10.96
N PHE A 55 28.41 2.54 -9.78
CA PHE A 55 27.21 3.38 -9.61
C PHE A 55 27.39 4.34 -8.44
N PHE A 56 26.59 5.42 -8.40
CA PHE A 56 26.60 6.40 -7.30
C PHE A 56 26.01 5.80 -6.00
N PRO A 57 26.82 5.62 -4.93
CA PRO A 57 26.38 4.97 -3.71
C PRO A 57 25.69 5.97 -2.76
N LEU A 58 24.42 6.29 -3.06
CA LEU A 58 23.54 7.03 -2.17
C LEU A 58 22.69 6.07 -1.33
N THR A 59 22.81 6.20 -0.01
CA THR A 59 21.98 5.52 0.97
C THR A 59 21.12 6.53 1.71
N VAL A 60 19.81 6.28 1.75
CA VAL A 60 18.86 7.07 2.52
C VAL A 60 18.18 6.17 3.53
N GLU A 61 18.29 6.56 4.80
CA GLU A 61 17.61 5.94 5.93
C GLU A 61 16.66 6.95 6.55
N TYR A 62 15.49 6.46 6.93
CA TYR A 62 14.52 7.21 7.70
C TYR A 62 14.05 6.32 8.84
N GLN A 63 14.06 6.87 10.06
CA GLN A 63 13.81 6.11 11.28
C GLN A 63 12.78 6.82 12.15
N GLU A 64 11.74 6.08 12.52
CA GLU A 64 10.71 6.48 13.47
C GLU A 64 11.07 5.92 14.83
N LYS A 65 11.34 6.80 15.79
CA LYS A 65 11.63 6.37 17.16
C LYS A 65 10.33 6.35 17.95
N THR A 66 10.02 5.24 18.60
CA THR A 66 8.77 5.11 19.38
C THR A 66 8.68 6.12 20.53
N TYR A 67 9.83 6.55 21.06
CA TYR A 67 9.89 7.64 22.03
C TYR A 67 9.38 8.97 21.48
N ALA A 68 9.39 9.17 20.15
CA ALA A 68 8.86 10.39 19.54
C ALA A 68 7.37 10.56 19.81
N ALA A 69 6.65 9.44 19.99
CA ALA A 69 5.26 9.39 20.41
C ALA A 69 5.10 9.02 21.91
N GLY A 70 6.17 9.07 22.70
CA GLY A 70 6.14 8.73 24.13
C GLY A 70 5.85 7.25 24.44
N ARG A 71 6.10 6.33 23.50
CA ARG A 71 5.79 4.91 23.64
C ARG A 71 7.05 4.04 23.71
N ILE A 72 6.89 2.85 24.29
CA ILE A 72 7.88 1.75 24.25
C ILE A 72 7.46 0.79 23.14
N PRO A 73 8.37 0.28 22.28
CA PRO A 73 8.02 -0.63 21.19
C PRO A 73 7.26 -1.88 21.67
N GLY A 74 6.27 -2.35 20.89
CA GLY A 74 5.44 -3.50 21.25
C GLY A 74 6.20 -4.84 21.29
N GLY A 75 7.20 -5.00 20.41
CA GLY A 75 7.96 -6.24 20.23
C GLY A 75 8.65 -6.80 21.50
N PHE A 76 9.00 -8.09 21.47
CA PHE A 76 9.57 -8.83 22.62
C PHE A 76 10.78 -8.13 23.26
N PHE A 77 11.66 -7.53 22.44
CA PHE A 77 12.89 -6.89 22.88
C PHE A 77 12.71 -5.44 23.37
N LYS A 78 11.50 -4.85 23.22
CA LYS A 78 11.22 -3.45 23.60
C LYS A 78 12.20 -2.45 22.99
N ARG A 79 12.60 -2.69 21.74
CA ARG A 79 13.56 -1.90 20.96
C ARG A 79 13.14 -1.89 19.49
N GLU A 80 13.34 -0.78 18.79
CA GLU A 80 13.13 -0.68 17.35
C GLU A 80 14.01 -1.71 16.61
N GLY A 81 13.40 -2.46 15.70
CA GLY A 81 14.00 -3.59 15.01
C GLY A 81 14.29 -3.28 13.54
N ARG A 82 13.81 -4.18 12.66
CA ARG A 82 13.85 -3.95 11.21
C ARG A 82 13.00 -2.72 10.83
N PRO A 83 13.36 -1.99 9.77
CA PRO A 83 12.55 -0.89 9.29
C PRO A 83 11.11 -1.31 8.97
N SER A 84 10.16 -0.47 9.35
CA SER A 84 8.74 -0.59 9.00
C SER A 84 8.50 -0.28 7.52
N GLU A 85 7.30 -0.59 7.03
CA GLU A 85 6.90 -0.21 5.67
C GLU A 85 6.90 1.32 5.50
N SER A 86 6.35 2.07 6.47
CA SER A 86 6.39 3.54 6.50
C SER A 86 7.83 4.07 6.40
N GLU A 87 8.75 3.49 7.17
CA GLU A 87 10.15 3.94 7.18
C GLU A 87 10.83 3.74 5.82
N ILE A 88 10.58 2.58 5.19
CA ILE A 88 11.12 2.26 3.86
C ILE A 88 10.53 3.17 2.78
N LEU A 89 9.21 3.40 2.83
CA LEU A 89 8.52 4.26 1.86
C LEU A 89 8.96 5.72 1.99
N THR A 90 9.09 6.24 3.20
CA THR A 90 9.59 7.60 3.45
C THR A 90 11.04 7.75 3.02
N ALA A 91 11.89 6.76 3.31
CA ALA A 91 13.27 6.76 2.80
C ALA A 91 13.33 6.78 1.26
N ARG A 92 12.38 6.12 0.57
CA ARG A 92 12.25 6.19 -0.89
C ARG A 92 11.72 7.54 -1.37
N LEU A 93 10.76 8.11 -0.65
CA LEU A 93 10.20 9.44 -0.92
C LEU A 93 11.29 10.53 -0.88
N ILE A 94 12.27 10.38 0.01
CA ILE A 94 13.46 11.25 0.09
C ILE A 94 14.45 10.95 -1.03
N ASP A 95 14.82 9.68 -1.27
CA ASP A 95 15.85 9.25 -2.23
C ASP A 95 15.53 9.65 -3.68
N ARG A 96 14.29 9.37 -4.12
CA ARG A 96 13.83 9.55 -5.50
C ARG A 96 14.09 10.97 -6.06
N PRO A 97 13.67 12.06 -5.39
CA PRO A 97 13.87 13.43 -5.93
C PRO A 97 15.29 13.97 -5.77
N ILE A 98 16.09 13.49 -4.81
CA ILE A 98 17.45 14.03 -4.57
C ILE A 98 18.51 13.33 -5.42
N ARG A 99 18.33 12.05 -5.75
CA ARG A 99 19.32 11.24 -6.48
C ARG A 99 19.73 11.87 -7.81
N PRO A 100 18.81 12.39 -8.65
CA PRO A 100 19.16 13.01 -9.93
C PRO A 100 19.91 14.35 -9.80
N LEU A 101 19.97 14.93 -8.59
CA LEU A 101 20.59 16.23 -8.36
C LEU A 101 22.06 16.13 -7.93
N PHE A 102 22.59 14.92 -7.77
CA PHE A 102 24.03 14.73 -7.59
C PHE A 102 24.75 14.81 -8.94
N PRO A 103 25.93 15.42 -9.02
CA PRO A 103 26.68 15.51 -10.27
C PRO A 103 27.01 14.14 -10.86
N ASP A 104 26.90 14.02 -12.19
CA ASP A 104 27.30 12.82 -12.92
C ASP A 104 28.77 12.47 -12.68
N GLY A 105 29.07 11.18 -12.56
CA GLY A 105 30.42 10.68 -12.29
C GLY A 105 30.87 10.83 -10.83
N MET A 106 29.96 11.21 -9.92
CA MET A 106 30.20 11.17 -8.48
C MET A 106 30.09 9.74 -7.94
N PHE A 107 31.17 9.24 -7.34
CA PHE A 107 31.24 7.90 -6.72
C PHE A 107 31.59 7.93 -5.23
N HIS A 108 31.53 9.10 -4.61
CA HIS A 108 31.64 9.22 -3.15
C HIS A 108 30.36 8.69 -2.52
N GLU A 109 30.50 7.91 -1.45
CA GLU A 109 29.34 7.39 -0.71
C GLU A 109 28.70 8.53 0.04
N VAL A 110 27.38 8.69 -0.15
CA VAL A 110 26.57 9.69 0.54
C VAL A 110 25.53 8.96 1.36
N GLN A 111 25.46 9.29 2.64
CA GLN A 111 24.43 8.78 3.54
C GLN A 111 23.58 9.93 4.06
N LEU A 112 22.27 9.77 3.92
CA LEU A 112 21.26 10.60 4.56
C LEU A 112 20.53 9.79 5.61
N ILE A 113 20.38 10.39 6.80
CA ILE A 113 19.62 9.78 7.90
C ILE A 113 18.60 10.80 8.39
N GLY A 114 17.33 10.48 8.28
CA GLY A 114 16.22 11.17 8.92
C GLY A 114 15.79 10.42 10.18
N ILE A 115 15.68 11.11 11.31
CA ILE A 115 15.23 10.54 12.59
C ILE A 115 14.08 11.40 13.12
N VAL A 116 12.91 10.80 13.31
CA VAL A 116 11.79 11.46 13.99
C VAL A 116 12.11 11.49 15.48
N LEU A 117 12.28 12.70 16.02
CA LEU A 117 12.61 12.95 17.42
C LEU A 117 11.38 13.23 18.28
N SER A 118 10.33 13.79 17.68
CA SER A 118 9.06 14.12 18.32
C SER A 118 7.94 14.01 17.29
N SER A 119 6.78 13.49 17.70
CA SER A 119 5.55 13.48 16.90
C SER A 119 4.44 14.08 17.73
N ASP A 120 3.64 14.97 17.13
CA ASP A 120 2.41 15.48 17.75
C ASP A 120 1.19 14.58 17.51
N GLY A 121 1.34 13.51 16.73
CA GLY A 121 0.24 12.62 16.34
C GLY A 121 -0.75 13.23 15.34
N GLU A 122 -0.50 14.44 14.85
CA GLU A 122 -1.36 15.15 13.89
C GLU A 122 -0.67 15.32 12.53
N ASN A 123 0.60 15.68 12.54
CA ASN A 123 1.35 16.08 11.34
C ASN A 123 2.31 14.97 10.89
N ASP A 124 2.18 14.58 9.62
CA ASP A 124 3.03 13.56 9.00
C ASP A 124 4.49 14.06 8.86
N PRO A 125 5.49 13.33 9.41
CA PRO A 125 6.90 13.69 9.32
C PRO A 125 7.53 13.50 7.93
N ASP A 126 6.87 12.86 6.97
CA ASP A 126 7.47 12.48 5.69
C ASP A 126 7.98 13.69 4.87
N VAL A 127 7.14 14.70 4.63
CA VAL A 127 7.49 15.91 3.86
C VAL A 127 8.47 16.79 4.62
N LEU A 128 8.47 16.74 5.97
CA LEU A 128 9.48 17.38 6.80
C LEU A 128 10.85 16.75 6.56
N ALA A 129 10.91 15.42 6.47
CA ALA A 129 12.14 14.70 6.20
C ALA A 129 12.70 14.99 4.80
N VAL A 130 11.85 15.12 3.78
CA VAL A 130 12.27 15.52 2.41
C VAL A 130 12.86 16.93 2.41
N ASN A 131 12.16 17.90 3.00
CA ASN A 131 12.67 19.28 3.11
C ASN A 131 13.95 19.34 3.95
N GLY A 132 14.04 18.55 5.03
CA GLY A 132 15.23 18.44 5.87
C GLY A 132 16.43 17.84 5.14
N ALA A 133 16.22 16.79 4.34
CA ALA A 133 17.27 16.18 3.54
C ALA A 133 17.83 17.15 2.50
N SER A 134 16.93 17.85 1.79
CA SER A 134 17.30 18.92 0.87
C SER A 134 18.11 20.00 1.57
N CYS A 135 17.64 20.50 2.71
CA CYS A 135 18.30 21.58 3.42
C CYS A 135 19.66 21.13 3.98
N ALA A 136 19.76 19.94 4.56
CA ALA A 136 21.02 19.37 5.07
C ALA A 136 22.07 19.25 3.97
N LEU A 137 21.70 18.75 2.78
CA LEU A 137 22.58 18.72 1.62
C LEU A 137 22.96 20.13 1.17
N THR A 138 21.99 21.04 1.11
CA THR A 138 22.20 22.41 0.62
C THR A 138 23.18 23.18 1.50
N ILE A 139 23.08 23.08 2.84
CA ILE A 139 24.01 23.75 3.78
C ILE A 139 25.32 22.99 4.00
N SER A 140 25.48 21.78 3.45
CA SER A 140 26.71 21.00 3.54
C SER A 140 27.76 21.41 2.50
N ASP A 141 28.96 20.87 2.62
CA ASP A 141 30.00 20.97 1.61
C ASP A 141 29.86 19.93 0.48
N ILE A 142 28.85 19.06 0.51
CA ILE A 142 28.61 18.01 -0.50
C ILE A 142 28.11 18.64 -1.81
N PRO A 143 28.71 18.32 -2.99
CA PRO A 143 28.19 18.73 -4.29
C PRO A 143 26.76 18.23 -4.52
N PHE A 144 25.84 19.17 -4.72
CA PHE A 144 24.41 18.89 -4.85
C PHE A 144 23.72 20.05 -5.58
N ASN A 145 22.93 19.73 -6.62
CA ASN A 145 22.26 20.68 -7.51
C ASN A 145 20.81 20.98 -7.07
N GLY A 146 20.57 21.06 -5.76
CA GLY A 146 19.29 21.51 -5.20
C GLY A 146 19.25 23.02 -4.91
N PRO A 147 18.38 23.49 -3.99
CA PRO A 147 17.48 22.70 -3.15
C PRO A 147 16.21 22.22 -3.89
N ILE A 148 15.52 21.27 -3.26
CA ILE A 148 14.13 20.90 -3.55
C ILE A 148 13.23 21.32 -2.40
N GLY A 149 11.93 21.46 -2.65
CA GLY A 149 10.92 21.57 -1.61
C GLY A 149 9.82 20.53 -1.80
N ALA A 150 9.20 20.15 -0.70
CA ALA A 150 8.11 19.17 -0.68
C ALA A 150 6.93 19.67 0.16
N VAL A 151 5.72 19.43 -0.33
CA VAL A 151 4.48 19.63 0.42
C VAL A 151 3.51 18.50 0.15
N ARG A 152 2.63 18.23 1.11
CA ARG A 152 1.46 17.39 0.92
C ARG A 152 0.25 18.27 0.66
N VAL A 153 -0.53 17.95 -0.37
CA VAL A 153 -1.74 18.67 -0.74
C VAL A 153 -2.93 17.78 -0.41
N GLY A 154 -3.91 18.35 0.28
CA GLY A 154 -5.23 17.79 0.50
C GLY A 154 -6.32 18.62 -0.19
N TYR A 155 -7.52 18.07 -0.28
CA TYR A 155 -8.72 18.76 -0.73
C TYR A 155 -9.87 18.58 0.28
N LEU A 156 -10.34 19.67 0.88
CA LEU A 156 -11.38 19.66 1.92
C LEU A 156 -12.37 20.79 1.68
N ASP A 157 -13.67 20.51 1.78
CA ASP A 157 -14.75 21.49 1.64
C ASP A 157 -14.63 22.39 0.40
N GLY A 158 -14.16 21.80 -0.71
CA GLY A 158 -13.97 22.51 -1.98
C GLY A 158 -12.69 23.33 -2.10
N GLN A 159 -11.76 23.21 -1.16
CA GLN A 159 -10.52 23.99 -1.10
C GLN A 159 -9.29 23.10 -0.96
N PHE A 160 -8.16 23.54 -1.54
CA PHE A 160 -6.87 22.87 -1.34
C PHE A 160 -6.25 23.29 0.00
N VAL A 161 -5.63 22.32 0.67
CA VAL A 161 -4.96 22.50 1.97
C VAL A 161 -3.52 22.00 1.85
N ILE A 162 -2.56 22.81 2.32
CA ILE A 162 -1.15 22.40 2.41
C ILE A 162 -0.89 21.75 3.76
N ASN A 163 -0.16 20.63 3.73
CA ASN A 163 0.23 19.79 4.86
C ASN A 163 -0.96 19.53 5.81
N PRO A 164 -2.05 18.93 5.28
CA PRO A 164 -3.18 18.53 6.11
C PRO A 164 -2.75 17.52 7.18
N THR A 165 -3.45 17.51 8.31
CA THR A 165 -3.23 16.50 9.36
C THR A 165 -3.73 15.12 8.94
N TYR A 166 -3.37 14.07 9.70
CA TYR A 166 -3.88 12.70 9.44
C TYR A 166 -5.42 12.66 9.37
N ALA A 167 -6.11 13.28 10.33
CA ALA A 167 -7.58 13.35 10.37
C ALA A 167 -8.19 14.12 9.20
N GLU A 168 -7.44 15.09 8.64
CA GLU A 168 -7.84 15.84 7.45
C GLU A 168 -7.65 15.02 6.18
N ILE A 169 -6.56 14.28 6.05
CA ILE A 169 -6.30 13.37 4.92
C ILE A 169 -7.36 12.27 4.83
N GLU A 170 -7.79 11.69 5.96
CA GLU A 170 -8.84 10.66 5.97
C GLU A 170 -10.14 11.15 5.31
N LYS A 171 -10.49 12.42 5.53
CA LYS A 171 -11.69 13.06 4.97
C LYS A 171 -11.47 13.55 3.54
N SER A 172 -10.22 13.73 3.13
CA SER A 172 -9.89 14.23 1.80
C SER A 172 -10.08 13.15 0.71
N PRO A 173 -10.52 13.53 -0.50
CA PRO A 173 -10.43 12.66 -1.67
C PRO A 173 -9.05 12.71 -2.34
N LEU A 174 -8.14 13.56 -1.86
CA LEU A 174 -6.86 13.82 -2.47
C LEU A 174 -5.77 13.82 -1.39
N ASP A 175 -4.82 12.92 -1.51
CA ASP A 175 -3.58 12.90 -0.74
C ASP A 175 -2.43 12.87 -1.74
N LEU A 176 -1.79 14.02 -1.97
CA LEU A 176 -0.79 14.22 -3.01
C LEU A 176 0.47 14.85 -2.42
N VAL A 177 1.57 14.12 -2.42
CA VAL A 177 2.89 14.70 -2.17
C VAL A 177 3.45 15.24 -3.48
N VAL A 178 3.81 16.53 -3.45
CA VAL A 178 4.47 17.22 -4.55
C VAL A 178 5.89 17.56 -4.12
N VAL A 179 6.87 17.18 -4.93
CA VAL A 179 8.26 17.59 -4.76
C VAL A 179 8.74 18.28 -6.02
N ALA A 180 9.37 19.44 -5.84
CA ALA A 180 9.77 20.29 -6.95
C ALA A 180 11.04 21.08 -6.64
N ASN A 181 11.69 21.56 -7.69
CA ASN A 181 12.78 22.53 -7.62
C ASN A 181 12.38 23.81 -8.39
N ARG A 182 13.36 24.67 -8.69
CA ARG A 182 13.16 25.90 -9.46
C ARG A 182 12.71 25.65 -10.90
N ASP A 183 13.10 24.53 -11.48
CA ASP A 183 12.91 24.20 -12.90
C ASP A 183 11.56 23.51 -13.16
N GLY A 184 10.98 22.85 -12.16
CA GLY A 184 9.66 22.24 -12.27
C GLY A 184 9.39 21.17 -11.22
N VAL A 185 8.35 20.39 -11.48
CA VAL A 185 7.99 19.22 -10.67
C VAL A 185 9.02 18.12 -10.89
N MET A 186 9.45 17.48 -9.81
CA MET A 186 10.46 16.42 -9.81
C MET A 186 9.91 15.05 -9.48
N MET A 187 9.01 15.00 -8.49
CA MET A 187 8.43 13.76 -8.02
C MET A 187 7.01 14.01 -7.53
N LEU A 188 6.13 13.06 -7.84
CA LEU A 188 4.77 13.00 -7.31
C LEU A 188 4.53 11.62 -6.71
N GLU A 189 3.75 11.58 -5.65
CA GLU A 189 3.26 10.36 -5.01
C GLU A 189 1.86 10.64 -4.46
N SER A 190 0.85 9.85 -4.81
CA SER A 190 -0.53 10.15 -4.38
C SER A 190 -1.41 8.95 -4.10
N LYS A 191 -2.34 9.13 -3.15
CA LYS A 191 -3.52 8.28 -2.91
C LYS A 191 -4.78 9.12 -3.16
N LEU A 192 -5.65 8.67 -4.05
CA LEU A 192 -6.78 9.48 -4.54
C LEU A 192 -8.08 8.67 -4.50
N LYS A 193 -9.20 9.29 -4.17
CA LYS A 193 -10.53 8.66 -4.17
C LYS A 193 -11.27 8.92 -5.49
N GLU A 194 -10.77 8.31 -6.58
CA GLU A 194 -11.28 8.50 -7.96
C GLU A 194 -11.30 9.99 -8.37
N ALA A 195 -10.19 10.71 -8.16
CA ALA A 195 -10.09 12.14 -8.49
C ALA A 195 -9.93 12.37 -10.00
N SER A 196 -10.56 13.40 -10.55
CA SER A 196 -10.40 13.78 -11.97
C SER A 196 -8.99 14.27 -12.29
N GLU A 197 -8.53 14.08 -13.53
CA GLU A 197 -7.25 14.60 -14.02
C GLU A 197 -7.09 16.12 -13.78
N GLU A 198 -8.16 16.90 -13.97
CA GLU A 198 -8.16 18.36 -13.76
C GLU A 198 -7.93 18.75 -12.30
N LEU A 199 -8.62 18.09 -11.37
CA LEU A 199 -8.44 18.32 -9.92
C LEU A 199 -7.00 18.02 -9.49
N VAL A 200 -6.44 16.92 -9.99
CA VAL A 200 -5.05 16.54 -9.72
C VAL A 200 -4.08 17.60 -10.25
N LEU A 201 -4.25 18.05 -11.50
CA LEU A 201 -3.40 19.09 -12.09
C LEU A 201 -3.44 20.38 -11.26
N LYS A 202 -4.64 20.83 -10.86
CA LYS A 202 -4.81 21.98 -9.97
C LYS A 202 -4.12 21.81 -8.62
N ALA A 203 -4.15 20.61 -8.03
CA ALA A 203 -3.46 20.30 -6.79
C ALA A 203 -1.93 20.37 -6.94
N ILE A 204 -1.38 19.88 -8.07
CA ILE A 204 0.05 19.97 -8.37
C ILE A 204 0.49 21.44 -8.46
N HIS A 205 -0.27 22.28 -9.18
CA HIS A 205 0.00 23.72 -9.26
C HIS A 205 -0.01 24.39 -7.88
N PHE A 206 -1.03 24.12 -7.08
CA PHE A 206 -1.18 24.68 -5.74
C PHE A 206 -0.02 24.29 -4.81
N GLY A 207 0.42 23.04 -4.85
CA GLY A 207 1.60 22.57 -4.12
C GLY A 207 2.89 23.24 -4.60
N PHE A 208 3.10 23.31 -5.92
CA PHE A 208 4.29 23.94 -6.52
C PHE A 208 4.45 25.41 -6.15
N ASP A 209 3.36 26.19 -6.12
CA ASP A 209 3.42 27.60 -5.75
C ASP A 209 3.88 27.80 -4.30
N THR A 210 3.49 26.89 -3.40
CA THR A 210 3.97 26.90 -2.00
C THR A 210 5.45 26.51 -1.91
N ILE A 211 5.88 25.52 -2.69
CA ILE A 211 7.26 25.02 -2.70
C ILE A 211 8.28 26.11 -3.08
N LYS A 212 7.93 27.05 -3.96
CA LYS A 212 8.80 28.19 -4.33
C LYS A 212 9.31 28.96 -3.10
N GLY A 213 8.45 29.13 -2.09
CA GLY A 213 8.81 29.76 -0.82
C GLY A 213 9.81 28.92 -0.01
N LEU A 214 9.61 27.61 0.06
CA LEU A 214 10.50 26.67 0.76
C LEU A 214 11.90 26.63 0.13
N ILE A 215 11.97 26.62 -1.21
CA ILE A 215 13.22 26.67 -1.98
C ILE A 215 14.00 27.94 -1.64
N LYS A 216 13.33 29.10 -1.73
CA LYS A 216 13.95 30.39 -1.40
C LYS A 216 14.46 30.44 0.04
N MET A 217 13.69 29.94 0.99
CA MET A 217 14.09 29.89 2.40
C MET A 217 15.35 29.03 2.60
N GLN A 218 15.45 27.87 1.94
CA GLN A 218 16.66 27.03 2.01
C GLN A 218 17.89 27.71 1.40
N GLU A 219 17.73 28.46 0.31
CA GLU A 219 18.82 29.20 -0.32
C GLU A 219 19.32 30.35 0.54
N ASP A 220 18.41 31.11 1.13
CA ASP A 220 18.71 32.17 2.08
C ASP A 220 19.48 31.58 3.28
N PHE A 221 18.99 30.46 3.81
CA PHE A 221 19.62 29.76 4.92
C PHE A 221 21.01 29.21 4.57
N ALA A 222 21.22 28.69 3.36
CA ALA A 222 22.53 28.23 2.89
C ALA A 222 23.52 29.38 2.71
N ARG A 223 23.06 30.52 2.19
CA ARG A 223 23.89 31.74 2.10
C ARG A 223 24.33 32.21 3.47
N GLU A 224 23.43 32.19 4.45
CA GLU A 224 23.77 32.51 5.82
C GLU A 224 24.75 31.50 6.40
N ALA A 225 24.53 30.19 6.21
CA ALA A 225 25.40 29.11 6.67
C ALA A 225 26.86 29.28 6.19
N GLY A 226 27.05 29.75 4.95
CA GLY A 226 28.36 30.16 4.42
C GLY A 226 29.32 29.01 4.11
N VAL A 227 28.82 27.78 4.00
CA VAL A 227 29.62 26.59 3.67
C VAL A 227 29.86 26.52 2.17
N ARG A 228 31.12 26.36 1.76
CA ARG A 228 31.49 26.19 0.36
C ARG A 228 31.41 24.73 -0.04
N LYS A 229 30.87 24.45 -1.22
CA LYS A 229 30.86 23.13 -1.82
C LYS A 229 32.28 22.66 -2.12
N GLN A 230 32.56 21.40 -1.87
CA GLN A 230 33.81 20.76 -2.25
C GLN A 230 33.93 20.74 -3.77
N GLN A 231 35.13 21.02 -4.26
CA GLN A 231 35.47 20.85 -5.67
C GLN A 231 36.02 19.44 -5.83
N LEU A 232 35.19 18.53 -6.32
CA LEU A 232 35.57 17.14 -6.58
C LEU A 232 35.82 16.96 -8.07
N GLU A 233 36.83 16.17 -8.41
CA GLU A 233 37.02 15.70 -9.79
C GLU A 233 36.07 14.51 -10.02
N PHE A 234 35.17 14.67 -10.98
CA PHE A 234 34.24 13.62 -11.37
C PHE A 234 34.84 12.82 -12.52
N LYS A 235 34.69 11.49 -12.46
CA LYS A 235 35.13 10.62 -13.54
C LYS A 235 34.31 10.94 -14.79
N LYS A 236 34.99 11.37 -15.84
CA LYS A 236 34.40 11.60 -17.16
C LYS A 236 34.75 10.45 -18.09
N VAL A 237 33.85 10.16 -19.01
CA VAL A 237 34.14 9.25 -20.13
C VAL A 237 35.24 9.89 -20.99
N ASP A 238 36.31 9.15 -21.25
CA ASP A 238 37.36 9.56 -22.17
C ASP A 238 36.78 9.72 -23.58
N GLN A 239 36.83 10.94 -24.11
CA GLN A 239 36.25 11.29 -25.41
C GLN A 239 36.96 10.58 -26.57
N ALA A 240 38.26 10.31 -26.44
CA ALA A 240 39.00 9.57 -27.46
C ALA A 240 38.55 8.10 -27.50
N LEU A 241 38.42 7.47 -26.33
CA LEU A 241 37.87 6.12 -26.22
C LEU A 241 36.42 6.07 -26.74
N PHE A 242 35.57 7.01 -26.33
CA PHE A 242 34.19 7.10 -26.78
C PHE A 242 34.08 7.17 -28.31
N GLY A 243 34.88 8.03 -28.95
CA GLY A 243 34.92 8.16 -30.41
C GLY A 243 35.34 6.86 -31.10
N SER A 244 36.36 6.18 -30.57
CA SER A 244 36.84 4.90 -31.10
C SER A 244 35.79 3.80 -30.96
N VAL A 245 35.19 3.65 -29.77
CA VAL A 245 34.12 2.67 -29.51
C VAL A 245 32.94 2.91 -30.45
N LYS A 246 32.47 4.17 -30.53
CA LYS A 246 31.35 4.58 -31.38
C LYS A 246 31.57 4.23 -32.85
N SER A 247 32.76 4.51 -33.39
CA SER A 247 33.07 4.22 -34.80
C SER A 247 32.98 2.73 -35.17
N LEU A 248 33.17 1.83 -34.19
CA LEU A 248 33.17 0.39 -34.38
C LEU A 248 31.84 -0.29 -34.03
N SER A 249 31.05 0.35 -33.16
CA SER A 249 29.84 -0.25 -32.59
C SER A 249 28.54 0.37 -33.09
N GLU A 250 28.53 1.62 -33.56
CA GLU A 250 27.29 2.37 -33.79
C GLU A 250 26.34 1.69 -34.78
N GLU A 251 26.83 1.26 -35.95
CA GLU A 251 25.98 0.59 -36.96
C GLU A 251 25.48 -0.77 -36.47
N LYS A 252 26.35 -1.57 -35.83
CA LYS A 252 25.95 -2.85 -35.22
C LYS A 252 24.90 -2.63 -34.14
N LEU A 253 25.06 -1.61 -33.28
CA LEU A 253 24.09 -1.27 -32.23
C LEU A 253 22.74 -0.84 -32.80
N LYS A 254 22.72 -0.08 -33.91
CA LYS A 254 21.47 0.29 -34.59
C LYS A 254 20.69 -0.95 -35.04
N GLU A 255 21.38 -1.94 -35.61
CA GLU A 255 20.76 -3.21 -36.00
C GLU A 255 20.26 -3.99 -34.78
N ILE A 256 21.08 -4.08 -33.72
CA ILE A 256 20.73 -4.78 -32.47
C ILE A 256 19.50 -4.16 -31.81
N CYS A 257 19.43 -2.82 -31.73
CA CYS A 257 18.32 -2.11 -31.10
C CYS A 257 16.96 -2.40 -31.77
N LEU A 258 16.96 -2.78 -33.06
CA LEU A 258 15.76 -3.06 -33.85
C LEU A 258 15.31 -4.54 -33.78
N LEU A 259 16.05 -5.40 -33.08
CA LEU A 259 15.62 -6.78 -32.83
C LEU A 259 14.36 -6.78 -31.96
N SER A 260 13.43 -7.70 -32.22
CA SER A 260 12.10 -7.67 -31.58
C SER A 260 12.08 -8.22 -30.14
N GLY A 261 12.90 -9.22 -29.83
CA GLY A 261 12.91 -9.88 -28.50
C GLY A 261 13.88 -9.24 -27.50
N LYS A 262 13.48 -9.14 -26.22
CA LYS A 262 14.34 -8.60 -25.15
C LYS A 262 15.64 -9.39 -24.98
N GLU A 263 15.54 -10.70 -24.78
CA GLU A 263 16.68 -11.59 -24.54
C GLU A 263 17.68 -11.55 -25.71
N GLN A 264 17.15 -11.60 -26.95
CA GLN A 264 17.98 -11.50 -28.16
C GLN A 264 18.76 -10.19 -28.25
N ARG A 265 18.17 -9.06 -27.82
CA ARG A 265 18.87 -7.77 -27.75
C ARG A 265 19.97 -7.80 -26.69
N GLU A 266 19.64 -8.25 -25.47
CA GLU A 266 20.57 -8.29 -24.35
C GLU A 266 21.80 -9.17 -24.66
N ASP A 267 21.57 -10.36 -25.24
CA ASP A 267 22.64 -11.25 -25.67
C ASP A 267 23.51 -10.64 -26.77
N ALA A 268 22.91 -9.97 -27.76
CA ALA A 268 23.64 -9.34 -28.84
C ALA A 268 24.49 -8.15 -28.34
N VAL A 269 23.96 -7.32 -27.44
CA VAL A 269 24.71 -6.25 -26.78
C VAL A 269 25.85 -6.83 -25.93
N ALA A 270 25.60 -7.90 -25.17
CA ALA A 270 26.63 -8.54 -24.34
C ALA A 270 27.78 -9.12 -25.17
N ASN A 271 27.46 -9.75 -26.30
CA ASN A 271 28.47 -10.27 -27.23
C ASN A 271 29.30 -9.13 -27.87
N LEU A 272 28.64 -8.04 -28.30
CA LEU A 272 29.32 -6.87 -28.83
C LEU A 272 30.21 -6.21 -27.77
N ALA A 273 29.72 -6.08 -26.53
CA ALA A 273 30.49 -5.54 -25.42
C ALA A 273 31.75 -6.38 -25.17
N LYS A 274 31.64 -7.71 -25.17
CA LYS A 274 32.77 -8.62 -25.01
C LYS A 274 33.81 -8.47 -26.14
N GLU A 275 33.38 -8.40 -27.40
CA GLU A 275 34.26 -8.17 -28.56
C GLU A 275 35.06 -6.87 -28.39
N LEU A 276 34.40 -5.79 -27.99
CA LEU A 276 35.02 -4.48 -27.81
C LEU A 276 35.92 -4.44 -26.57
N GLU A 277 35.51 -5.07 -25.47
CA GLU A 277 36.33 -5.20 -24.26
C GLU A 277 37.64 -5.92 -24.54
N GLU A 278 37.60 -7.07 -25.23
CA GLU A 278 38.80 -7.81 -25.61
C GLU A 278 39.74 -6.96 -26.47
N LYS A 279 39.20 -6.18 -27.41
CA LYS A 279 39.99 -5.28 -28.25
C LYS A 279 40.63 -4.13 -27.47
N PHE A 280 39.83 -3.33 -26.77
CA PHE A 280 40.29 -2.10 -26.13
C PHE A 280 41.11 -2.35 -24.86
N THR A 281 40.94 -3.51 -24.19
CA THR A 281 41.81 -3.89 -23.08
C THR A 281 43.23 -4.23 -23.55
N LEU A 282 43.40 -4.80 -24.75
CA LEU A 282 44.72 -4.96 -25.37
C LEU A 282 45.39 -3.63 -25.71
N GLU A 283 44.59 -2.59 -25.96
CA GLU A 283 45.04 -1.21 -26.18
C GLU A 283 45.29 -0.45 -24.86
N GLY A 284 45.08 -1.08 -23.69
CA GLY A 284 45.36 -0.53 -22.36
C GLY A 284 44.17 0.12 -21.66
N HIS A 285 42.95 0.05 -22.22
CA HIS A 285 41.75 0.61 -21.60
C HIS A 285 41.11 -0.34 -20.56
N VAL A 286 40.30 0.22 -19.67
CA VAL A 286 39.56 -0.55 -18.66
C VAL A 286 38.24 -1.05 -19.26
N ALA A 287 37.95 -2.35 -19.14
CA ALA A 287 36.73 -2.97 -19.69
C ALA A 287 35.43 -2.26 -19.24
N LYS A 288 35.37 -1.81 -17.98
CA LYS A 288 34.22 -1.04 -17.46
C LYS A 288 34.00 0.28 -18.21
N ASP A 289 35.07 0.96 -18.61
CA ASP A 289 34.96 2.24 -19.33
C ASP A 289 34.47 2.01 -20.77
N VAL A 290 34.84 0.89 -21.38
CA VAL A 290 34.31 0.45 -22.68
C VAL A 290 32.80 0.19 -22.59
N ARG A 291 32.32 -0.50 -21.54
CA ARG A 291 30.88 -0.73 -21.30
C ARG A 291 30.12 0.58 -21.13
N LEU A 292 30.65 1.50 -20.32
CA LEU A 292 30.05 2.82 -20.13
C LEU A 292 29.95 3.60 -21.44
N CYS A 293 30.98 3.53 -22.31
CA CYS A 293 30.91 4.12 -23.65
C CYS A 293 29.79 3.48 -24.48
N LEU A 294 29.72 2.14 -24.50
CA LEU A 294 28.74 1.40 -25.28
C LEU A 294 27.31 1.71 -24.85
N GLU A 295 27.04 1.75 -23.54
CA GLU A 295 25.74 2.11 -22.97
C GLU A 295 25.32 3.54 -23.33
N GLU A 296 26.25 4.49 -23.27
CA GLU A 296 25.96 5.88 -23.66
C GLU A 296 25.71 6.01 -25.18
N ILE A 297 26.39 5.22 -26.02
CA ILE A 297 26.12 5.16 -27.46
C ILE A 297 24.74 4.56 -27.73
N GLU A 298 24.40 3.45 -27.06
CA GLU A 298 23.09 2.80 -27.17
C GLU A 298 21.97 3.78 -26.77
N LYS A 299 22.14 4.49 -25.64
CA LYS A 299 21.24 5.55 -25.20
C LYS A 299 21.06 6.62 -26.27
N GLN A 300 22.13 7.11 -26.88
CA GLN A 300 22.06 8.11 -27.96
C GLN A 300 21.30 7.59 -29.18
N ILE A 301 21.54 6.34 -29.59
CA ILE A 301 20.87 5.71 -30.73
C ILE A 301 19.36 5.63 -30.49
N VAL A 302 18.95 5.08 -29.35
CA VAL A 302 17.55 4.86 -29.00
C VAL A 302 16.81 6.20 -28.91
N ARG A 303 17.38 7.18 -28.22
CA ARG A 303 16.76 8.50 -28.02
C ARG A 303 16.61 9.24 -29.34
N ASN A 304 17.65 9.29 -30.17
CA ASN A 304 17.57 9.95 -31.48
C ASN A 304 16.60 9.24 -32.42
N TYR A 305 16.59 7.90 -32.42
CA TYR A 305 15.64 7.14 -33.23
C TYR A 305 14.19 7.53 -32.91
N ILE A 306 13.82 7.54 -31.63
CA ILE A 306 12.48 7.92 -31.16
C ILE A 306 12.14 9.37 -31.52
N LEU A 307 13.08 10.30 -31.30
CA LEU A 307 12.85 11.73 -31.54
C LEU A 307 12.80 12.10 -33.03
N GLU A 308 13.57 11.44 -33.89
CA GLU A 308 13.67 11.77 -35.32
C GLU A 308 12.64 11.02 -36.17
N LYS A 309 12.43 9.73 -35.90
CA LYS A 309 11.48 8.91 -36.67
C LYS A 309 10.06 9.00 -36.13
N GLY A 310 9.89 9.38 -34.87
CA GLY A 310 8.57 9.36 -34.20
C GLY A 310 8.04 7.94 -34.01
N THR A 311 8.90 6.93 -34.11
CA THR A 311 8.59 5.51 -33.95
C THR A 311 9.53 4.90 -32.92
N ARG A 312 9.03 3.93 -32.17
CA ARG A 312 9.79 3.24 -31.13
C ARG A 312 10.63 2.10 -31.71
N ILE A 313 11.59 1.63 -30.94
CA ILE A 313 12.51 0.55 -31.35
C ILE A 313 11.79 -0.78 -31.63
N ASP A 314 10.59 -0.97 -31.07
CA ASP A 314 9.72 -2.12 -31.30
C ASP A 314 8.63 -1.85 -32.37
N ASN A 315 8.82 -0.80 -33.20
CA ASN A 315 7.92 -0.33 -34.25
C ASN A 315 6.56 0.22 -33.78
N ARG A 316 6.34 0.37 -32.47
CA ARG A 316 5.14 1.05 -31.95
C ARG A 316 5.20 2.55 -32.17
N SER A 317 4.03 3.17 -32.32
CA SER A 317 3.92 4.62 -32.15
C SER A 317 4.07 5.02 -30.67
N PRO A 318 4.37 6.28 -30.36
CA PRO A 318 4.48 6.77 -28.99
C PRO A 318 3.24 6.50 -28.12
N GLY A 319 2.04 6.42 -28.73
CA GLY A 319 0.78 6.22 -28.01
C GLY A 319 0.33 4.76 -27.88
N ASP A 320 1.04 3.81 -28.49
CA ASP A 320 0.58 2.41 -28.55
C ASP A 320 0.89 1.60 -27.29
N ILE A 321 -0.06 0.76 -26.91
CA ILE A 321 0.06 -0.19 -25.80
C ILE A 321 0.45 -1.55 -26.37
N ARG A 322 1.31 -2.30 -25.66
CA ARG A 322 1.65 -3.68 -26.02
C ARG A 322 0.42 -4.59 -25.98
N PRO A 323 0.46 -5.75 -26.67
CA PRO A 323 -0.61 -6.73 -26.59
C PRO A 323 -0.92 -7.13 -25.14
N ILE A 324 -2.21 -7.20 -24.80
CA ILE A 324 -2.69 -7.56 -23.45
C ILE A 324 -3.47 -8.86 -23.50
N THR A 325 -3.14 -9.78 -22.60
CA THR A 325 -3.97 -10.95 -22.28
C THR A 325 -4.33 -10.93 -20.80
N CYS A 326 -5.54 -11.39 -20.51
CA CYS A 326 -6.12 -11.42 -19.18
C CYS A 326 -6.75 -12.80 -18.97
N GLU A 327 -6.37 -13.50 -17.92
CA GLU A 327 -6.97 -14.76 -17.51
C GLU A 327 -7.38 -14.68 -16.04
N ILE A 328 -8.49 -15.35 -15.70
CA ILE A 328 -9.01 -15.47 -14.32
C ILE A 328 -9.06 -16.93 -13.92
N GLY A 329 -9.03 -17.24 -12.62
CA GLY A 329 -9.09 -18.63 -12.16
C GLY A 329 -7.89 -19.48 -12.61
N ALA A 330 -6.73 -18.85 -12.84
CA ALA A 330 -5.49 -19.51 -13.25
C ALA A 330 -5.04 -20.61 -12.28
N LEU A 331 -5.43 -20.52 -11.00
CA LEU A 331 -5.10 -21.50 -9.97
C LEU A 331 -6.37 -22.19 -9.42
N PRO A 332 -6.39 -23.53 -9.33
CA PRO A 332 -7.62 -24.29 -9.03
C PRO A 332 -8.08 -24.22 -7.56
N ARG A 333 -7.21 -23.81 -6.64
CA ARG A 333 -7.42 -23.93 -5.18
C ARG A 333 -7.47 -22.60 -4.45
N THR A 334 -7.08 -21.52 -5.11
CA THR A 334 -7.05 -20.18 -4.51
C THR A 334 -8.44 -19.58 -4.44
N HIS A 335 -8.66 -18.58 -3.58
CA HIS A 335 -9.97 -17.93 -3.51
C HIS A 335 -10.26 -17.10 -4.76
N GLY A 336 -9.24 -16.42 -5.30
CA GLY A 336 -9.26 -15.86 -6.64
C GLY A 336 -7.86 -15.76 -7.21
N SER A 337 -7.75 -15.80 -8.53
CA SER A 337 -6.48 -15.62 -9.24
C SER A 337 -6.69 -14.87 -10.54
N GLY A 338 -5.72 -14.02 -10.89
CA GLY A 338 -5.71 -13.25 -12.13
C GLY A 338 -4.31 -13.24 -12.73
N LEU A 339 -4.18 -13.68 -13.98
CA LEU A 339 -2.95 -13.59 -14.76
C LEU A 339 -3.11 -12.46 -15.78
N PHE A 340 -2.30 -11.43 -15.64
CA PHE A 340 -2.27 -10.29 -16.56
C PHE A 340 -0.93 -10.24 -17.26
N THR A 341 -0.95 -10.26 -18.59
CA THR A 341 0.24 -10.13 -19.43
C THR A 341 0.10 -8.93 -20.34
N ARG A 342 1.11 -8.06 -20.38
CA ARG A 342 1.21 -6.92 -21.30
C ARG A 342 2.58 -6.91 -21.96
N GLY A 343 2.64 -7.37 -23.21
CA GLY A 343 3.91 -7.72 -23.87
C GLY A 343 4.70 -8.73 -23.02
N GLU A 344 5.99 -8.49 -22.81
CA GLU A 344 6.87 -9.30 -21.96
C GLU A 344 6.82 -8.84 -20.48
N THR A 345 5.63 -8.52 -19.96
CA THR A 345 5.43 -8.20 -18.54
C THR A 345 4.21 -8.94 -18.04
N GLN A 346 4.44 -9.90 -17.15
CA GLN A 346 3.44 -10.83 -16.68
C GLN A 346 3.37 -10.82 -15.15
N SER A 347 2.15 -10.69 -14.64
CA SER A 347 1.85 -10.65 -13.23
C SER A 347 0.75 -11.65 -12.89
N LEU A 348 1.05 -12.58 -11.99
CA LEU A 348 0.07 -13.49 -11.40
C LEU A 348 -0.33 -12.96 -10.02
N ALA A 349 -1.56 -12.48 -9.89
CA ALA A 349 -2.11 -12.04 -8.61
C ALA A 349 -3.03 -13.10 -8.00
N VAL A 350 -2.84 -13.38 -6.72
CA VAL A 350 -3.63 -14.37 -5.96
C VAL A 350 -4.29 -13.69 -4.77
N THR A 351 -5.61 -13.79 -4.70
CA THR A 351 -6.42 -13.26 -3.61
C THR A 351 -6.73 -14.36 -2.61
N THR A 352 -6.49 -14.06 -1.34
CA THR A 352 -6.85 -14.89 -0.19
C THR A 352 -7.77 -14.08 0.73
N LEU A 353 -8.82 -14.74 1.22
CA LEU A 353 -9.82 -14.18 2.12
C LEU A 353 -9.64 -14.81 3.50
N GLY A 354 -9.52 -13.98 4.51
CA GLY A 354 -9.34 -14.36 5.92
C GLY A 354 -10.39 -13.71 6.81
N THR A 355 -10.23 -13.94 8.11
CA THR A 355 -11.10 -13.42 9.17
C THR A 355 -10.43 -12.24 9.89
N ALA A 356 -11.10 -11.65 10.88
CA ALA A 356 -10.56 -10.53 11.67
C ALA A 356 -9.21 -10.87 12.34
N SER A 357 -8.97 -12.13 12.72
CA SER A 357 -7.68 -12.56 13.30
C SER A 357 -6.51 -12.51 12.31
N ASP A 358 -6.79 -12.44 11.01
CA ASP A 358 -5.78 -12.33 9.95
C ASP A 358 -5.45 -10.87 9.61
N GLU A 359 -6.13 -9.89 10.21
CA GLU A 359 -5.82 -8.47 10.02
C GLU A 359 -4.39 -8.19 10.50
N GLN A 360 -3.67 -7.37 9.73
CA GLN A 360 -2.32 -6.98 10.10
C GLN A 360 -2.38 -5.83 11.11
N MET A 361 -1.85 -6.04 12.31
CA MET A 361 -1.63 -4.94 13.26
C MET A 361 -0.47 -4.06 12.78
N ILE A 362 -0.72 -2.75 12.74
CA ILE A 362 0.24 -1.71 12.39
C ILE A 362 0.52 -0.90 13.65
N GLU A 363 1.75 -0.98 14.13
CA GLU A 363 2.28 -0.09 15.15
C GLU A 363 2.96 1.10 14.45
N ALA A 364 2.23 2.19 14.26
CA ALA A 364 2.75 3.44 13.66
C ALA A 364 2.94 4.51 14.74
N LEU A 365 3.48 5.68 14.43
CA LEU A 365 3.71 6.78 15.40
C LEU A 365 2.40 7.41 15.92
N GLU A 366 1.36 7.40 15.10
CA GLU A 366 0.01 7.89 15.39
C GLU A 366 -0.79 6.97 16.32
N GLY A 367 -0.42 5.69 16.41
CA GLY A 367 -1.12 4.73 17.25
C GLY A 367 -1.01 3.30 16.74
N GLU A 368 -1.86 2.44 17.29
CA GLU A 368 -2.08 1.09 16.78
C GLU A 368 -3.32 1.09 15.90
N SER A 369 -3.20 0.53 14.70
CA SER A 369 -4.31 0.34 13.78
C SER A 369 -4.29 -1.07 13.19
N SER A 370 -5.40 -1.51 12.62
CA SER A 370 -5.48 -2.78 11.91
C SER A 370 -5.69 -2.55 10.42
N LYS A 371 -5.05 -3.39 9.61
CA LYS A 371 -5.08 -3.33 8.15
C LYS A 371 -5.72 -4.60 7.62
N SER A 372 -6.94 -4.45 7.10
CA SER A 372 -7.75 -5.54 6.56
C SER A 372 -7.47 -5.84 5.08
N PHE A 373 -6.92 -4.88 4.33
CA PHE A 373 -6.48 -5.09 2.95
C PHE A 373 -4.95 -4.99 2.86
N MET A 374 -4.32 -6.06 2.38
CA MET A 374 -2.86 -6.14 2.23
C MET A 374 -2.50 -6.55 0.80
N LEU A 375 -1.55 -5.86 0.20
CA LEU A 375 -0.97 -6.27 -1.08
C LEU A 375 0.53 -6.48 -0.96
N HIS A 376 0.96 -7.71 -1.22
CA HIS A 376 2.37 -8.08 -1.27
C HIS A 376 2.83 -8.24 -2.71
N TYR A 377 3.97 -7.64 -3.03
CA TYR A 377 4.58 -7.69 -4.34
C TYR A 377 5.89 -8.48 -4.28
N SER A 378 6.08 -9.39 -5.22
CA SER A 378 7.24 -10.27 -5.31
C SER A 378 7.86 -10.17 -6.70
N PHE A 379 9.17 -9.94 -6.74
CA PHE A 379 9.95 -9.78 -7.96
C PHE A 379 11.12 -10.77 -7.99
N PRO A 380 10.85 -12.04 -8.31
CA PRO A 380 11.88 -13.07 -8.31
C PRO A 380 12.90 -12.85 -9.44
N PRO A 381 14.18 -13.26 -9.27
CA PRO A 381 15.23 -13.00 -10.26
C PRO A 381 14.96 -13.59 -11.65
N PHE A 382 14.26 -14.73 -11.71
CA PHE A 382 13.90 -15.37 -12.98
C PHE A 382 12.99 -14.48 -13.86
N SER A 383 12.26 -13.52 -13.27
CA SER A 383 11.37 -12.63 -14.00
C SER A 383 12.10 -11.70 -14.98
N VAL A 384 13.41 -11.55 -14.79
CA VAL A 384 14.32 -10.81 -15.68
C VAL A 384 15.42 -11.70 -16.26
N GLY A 385 15.34 -13.03 -16.08
CA GLY A 385 16.35 -13.98 -16.57
C GLY A 385 17.64 -14.03 -15.74
N GLU A 386 17.65 -13.47 -14.53
CA GLU A 386 18.85 -13.39 -13.69
C GLU A 386 18.86 -14.44 -12.57
N THR A 387 20.02 -14.60 -11.94
CA THR A 387 20.18 -15.41 -10.72
C THR A 387 20.61 -14.53 -9.56
N ALA A 388 19.88 -14.60 -8.43
CA ALA A 388 20.24 -13.92 -7.20
C ALA A 388 19.80 -14.70 -5.96
N PRO A 389 20.44 -14.50 -4.79
CA PRO A 389 20.00 -15.13 -3.54
C PRO A 389 18.59 -14.68 -3.15
N MET A 390 17.70 -15.64 -2.88
CA MET A 390 16.36 -15.36 -2.37
C MET A 390 16.45 -14.89 -0.91
N ARG A 391 16.24 -13.58 -0.70
CA ARG A 391 16.14 -12.94 0.63
C ARG A 391 14.71 -12.43 0.84
N GLY A 392 14.48 -11.73 1.96
CA GLY A 392 13.23 -10.99 2.16
C GLY A 392 13.05 -9.87 1.12
N PRO A 393 11.84 -9.29 1.02
CA PRO A 393 11.54 -8.26 0.04
C PRO A 393 12.43 -7.03 0.24
N GLY A 394 12.97 -6.49 -0.85
CA GLY A 394 13.76 -5.27 -0.86
C GLY A 394 12.91 -4.01 -0.83
N ARG A 395 13.59 -2.86 -0.84
CA ARG A 395 12.93 -1.53 -0.82
C ARG A 395 12.06 -1.31 -2.06
N ARG A 396 12.45 -1.84 -3.23
CA ARG A 396 11.72 -1.63 -4.49
C ARG A 396 10.42 -2.43 -4.50
N GLU A 397 10.47 -3.67 -4.04
CA GLU A 397 9.34 -4.57 -3.96
C GLU A 397 8.28 -4.02 -3.00
N ILE A 398 8.70 -3.55 -1.82
CA ILE A 398 7.82 -2.88 -0.85
C ILE A 398 7.20 -1.61 -1.47
N GLY A 399 8.01 -0.78 -2.14
CA GLY A 399 7.52 0.43 -2.82
C GLY A 399 6.50 0.15 -3.93
N HIS A 400 6.72 -0.89 -4.74
CA HIS A 400 5.78 -1.28 -5.80
C HIS A 400 4.49 -1.88 -5.22
N GLY A 401 4.61 -2.72 -4.17
CA GLY A 401 3.46 -3.26 -3.44
C GLY A 401 2.59 -2.16 -2.85
N ALA A 402 3.20 -1.22 -2.13
CA ALA A 402 2.50 -0.07 -1.56
C ALA A 402 1.82 0.80 -2.62
N LEU A 403 2.45 1.04 -3.77
CA LEU A 403 1.81 1.77 -4.88
C LEU A 403 0.58 1.04 -5.40
N ALA A 404 0.67 -0.28 -5.62
CA ALA A 404 -0.46 -1.07 -6.10
C ALA A 404 -1.58 -1.16 -5.06
N GLU A 405 -1.24 -1.31 -3.78
CA GLU A 405 -2.21 -1.29 -2.69
C GLU A 405 -2.94 0.04 -2.60
N LYS A 406 -2.18 1.15 -2.66
CA LYS A 406 -2.69 2.52 -2.68
C LYS A 406 -3.63 2.75 -3.85
N SER A 407 -3.35 2.13 -5.00
CA SER A 407 -4.19 2.21 -6.20
C SER A 407 -5.53 1.48 -6.06
N LEU A 408 -5.60 0.42 -5.25
CA LEU A 408 -6.80 -0.43 -5.09
C LEU A 408 -7.62 -0.08 -3.86
N SER A 409 -6.98 0.38 -2.78
CA SER A 409 -7.63 0.74 -1.52
C SER A 409 -8.89 1.62 -1.69
N PRO A 410 -8.93 2.64 -2.58
CA PRO A 410 -10.09 3.51 -2.75
C PRO A 410 -11.34 2.83 -3.33
N VAL A 411 -11.18 1.64 -3.94
CA VAL A 411 -12.31 0.86 -4.50
C VAL A 411 -12.63 -0.38 -3.67
N MET A 412 -11.90 -0.64 -2.60
CA MET A 412 -12.20 -1.75 -1.69
C MET A 412 -13.53 -1.49 -0.96
N PRO A 413 -14.36 -2.53 -0.75
CA PRO A 413 -15.60 -2.41 0.01
C PRO A 413 -15.32 -2.08 1.48
N ALA A 414 -16.31 -1.51 2.14
CA ALA A 414 -16.27 -1.29 3.59
C ALA A 414 -16.39 -2.63 4.34
N LYS A 415 -15.91 -2.68 5.59
CA LYS A 415 -15.91 -3.91 6.42
C LYS A 415 -17.33 -4.42 6.67
N GLU A 416 -18.32 -3.52 6.73
CA GLU A 416 -19.73 -3.86 6.92
C GLU A 416 -20.34 -4.54 5.69
N GLU A 417 -19.88 -4.17 4.48
CA GLU A 417 -20.33 -4.76 3.22
C GLU A 417 -19.59 -6.08 2.94
N PHE A 418 -18.30 -6.12 3.26
CA PHE A 418 -17.44 -7.27 3.00
C PHE A 418 -16.54 -7.54 4.21
N PRO A 419 -17.01 -8.35 5.17
CA PRO A 419 -16.35 -8.54 6.47
C PRO A 419 -15.17 -9.52 6.40
N TYR A 420 -14.33 -9.40 5.37
CA TYR A 420 -13.17 -10.25 5.14
C TYR A 420 -11.89 -9.45 5.20
N THR A 421 -10.87 -10.05 5.79
CA THR A 421 -9.50 -9.64 5.56
C THR A 421 -9.09 -10.12 4.16
N VAL A 422 -8.58 -9.21 3.34
CA VAL A 422 -8.20 -9.49 1.95
C VAL A 422 -6.69 -9.36 1.81
N ARG A 423 -6.03 -10.46 1.45
CA ARG A 423 -4.61 -10.47 1.11
C ARG A 423 -4.44 -10.79 -0.37
N VAL A 424 -3.77 -9.89 -1.09
CA VAL A 424 -3.34 -10.13 -2.46
C VAL A 424 -1.82 -10.33 -2.48
N VAL A 425 -1.36 -11.33 -3.21
CA VAL A 425 0.05 -11.51 -3.56
C VAL A 425 0.19 -11.42 -5.06
N SER A 426 1.10 -10.57 -5.52
CA SER A 426 1.44 -10.43 -6.92
C SER A 426 2.84 -10.99 -7.16
N GLU A 427 2.90 -12.10 -7.89
CA GLU A 427 4.15 -12.71 -8.36
C GLU A 427 4.43 -12.19 -9.78
N ILE A 428 5.56 -11.51 -9.96
CA ILE A 428 6.01 -11.11 -11.30
C ILE A 428 6.72 -12.28 -11.96
N LEU A 429 6.16 -12.73 -13.07
CA LEU A 429 6.65 -13.90 -13.81
C LEU A 429 7.57 -13.49 -14.97
N GLU A 430 7.31 -12.34 -15.58
CA GLU A 430 8.13 -11.71 -16.62
C GLU A 430 8.14 -10.19 -16.40
N SER A 431 9.27 -9.53 -16.67
CA SER A 431 9.35 -8.08 -16.62
C SER A 431 10.17 -7.44 -17.74
N ASN A 432 9.49 -6.59 -18.49
CA ASN A 432 10.05 -5.69 -19.49
C ASN A 432 9.28 -4.36 -19.46
N GLY A 433 9.08 -3.79 -18.27
CA GLY A 433 8.46 -2.47 -18.09
C GLY A 433 7.21 -2.47 -17.21
N SER A 434 7.24 -1.62 -16.18
CA SER A 434 6.10 -1.31 -15.30
C SER A 434 5.31 -2.52 -14.76
N SER A 435 6.01 -3.48 -14.17
CA SER A 435 5.40 -4.61 -13.45
C SER A 435 4.49 -4.18 -12.29
N SER A 436 4.71 -3.01 -11.67
CA SER A 436 3.81 -2.45 -10.65
C SER A 436 2.41 -2.14 -11.18
N MET A 437 2.28 -1.64 -12.41
CA MET A 437 0.97 -1.41 -13.03
C MET A 437 0.33 -2.70 -13.52
N ALA A 438 1.14 -3.68 -13.95
CA ALA A 438 0.64 -5.04 -14.21
C ALA A 438 0.07 -5.67 -12.94
N THR A 439 0.71 -5.45 -11.78
CA THR A 439 0.19 -5.88 -10.47
C THR A 439 -1.18 -5.27 -10.17
N VAL A 440 -1.40 -3.98 -10.41
CA VAL A 440 -2.72 -3.35 -10.22
C VAL A 440 -3.77 -4.06 -11.07
N CYS A 441 -3.50 -4.27 -12.35
CA CYS A 441 -4.43 -4.95 -13.27
C CYS A 441 -4.69 -6.41 -12.86
N ALA A 442 -3.65 -7.18 -12.58
CA ALA A 442 -3.76 -8.58 -12.14
C ALA A 442 -4.55 -8.68 -10.82
N SER A 443 -4.27 -7.79 -9.88
CA SER A 443 -4.94 -7.76 -8.57
C SER A 443 -6.41 -7.43 -8.71
N THR A 444 -6.78 -6.46 -9.56
CA THR A 444 -8.18 -6.19 -9.89
C THR A 444 -8.89 -7.44 -10.42
N LEU A 445 -8.28 -8.15 -11.39
CA LEU A 445 -8.82 -9.41 -11.93
C LEU A 445 -8.99 -10.46 -10.83
N SER A 446 -7.97 -10.62 -9.98
CA SER A 446 -7.94 -11.60 -8.88
C SER A 446 -8.98 -11.31 -7.79
N LEU A 447 -9.17 -10.04 -7.43
CA LEU A 447 -10.19 -9.60 -6.47
C LEU A 447 -11.60 -9.88 -7.01
N MET A 448 -11.85 -9.55 -8.29
CA MET A 448 -13.12 -9.82 -8.95
C MET A 448 -13.39 -11.32 -9.07
N ASP A 449 -12.36 -12.11 -9.40
CA ASP A 449 -12.44 -13.58 -9.46
C ASP A 449 -12.73 -14.19 -8.07
N ALA A 450 -12.18 -13.60 -7.01
CA ALA A 450 -12.48 -14.01 -5.63
C ALA A 450 -13.89 -13.62 -5.14
N GLY A 451 -14.63 -12.84 -5.93
CA GLY A 451 -15.96 -12.33 -5.55
C GLY A 451 -15.91 -11.16 -4.56
N VAL A 452 -14.77 -10.46 -4.46
CA VAL A 452 -14.69 -9.22 -3.68
C VAL A 452 -15.51 -8.14 -4.39
N PRO A 453 -16.50 -7.51 -3.72
CA PRO A 453 -17.37 -6.50 -4.32
C PRO A 453 -16.65 -5.15 -4.41
N ILE A 454 -15.57 -5.08 -5.19
CA ILE A 454 -14.88 -3.81 -5.44
C ILE A 454 -15.84 -2.84 -6.14
N LYS A 455 -15.78 -1.56 -5.76
CA LYS A 455 -16.66 -0.50 -6.28
C LYS A 455 -16.61 -0.43 -7.81
N ARG A 456 -15.40 -0.44 -8.38
CA ARG A 456 -15.12 -0.45 -9.82
C ARG A 456 -13.74 -1.08 -10.11
N PRO A 457 -13.54 -1.70 -11.29
CA PRO A 457 -12.23 -2.17 -11.71
C PRO A 457 -11.22 -1.03 -11.85
N VAL A 458 -9.97 -1.29 -11.45
CA VAL A 458 -8.83 -0.36 -11.55
C VAL A 458 -7.82 -0.91 -12.54
N ALA A 459 -7.30 -0.06 -13.43
CA ALA A 459 -6.17 -0.38 -14.29
C ALA A 459 -5.03 0.61 -14.08
N GLY A 460 -3.81 0.17 -14.36
CA GLY A 460 -2.60 0.99 -14.30
C GLY A 460 -1.87 1.07 -15.63
N VAL A 461 -1.26 2.22 -15.90
CA VAL A 461 -0.37 2.44 -17.05
C VAL A 461 0.87 3.21 -16.60
N ALA A 462 1.99 2.94 -17.25
CA ALA A 462 3.21 3.75 -17.12
C ALA A 462 3.46 4.50 -18.42
N LEU A 463 3.92 5.74 -18.27
CA LEU A 463 4.33 6.61 -19.35
C LEU A 463 5.76 7.03 -19.10
N GLY A 464 6.46 7.42 -20.16
CA GLY A 464 7.76 8.05 -20.01
C GLY A 464 7.98 9.19 -20.98
N LEU A 465 9.16 9.77 -20.87
CA LEU A 465 9.58 10.94 -21.60
C LEU A 465 10.97 10.70 -22.19
N ILE A 466 11.14 11.08 -23.45
CA ILE A 466 12.45 11.30 -24.05
C ILE A 466 12.53 12.77 -24.41
N LYS A 467 13.52 13.48 -23.87
CA LYS A 467 13.71 14.92 -24.07
C LYS A 467 15.16 15.24 -24.45
N GLU A 468 15.35 15.90 -25.59
CA GLU A 468 16.64 16.47 -25.98
C GLU A 468 16.49 17.93 -26.40
N GLY A 469 17.07 18.83 -25.60
CA GLY A 469 16.90 20.27 -25.79
C GLY A 469 15.42 20.65 -25.76
N LYS A 470 14.90 21.08 -26.91
CA LYS A 470 13.47 21.44 -27.09
C LYS A 470 12.60 20.30 -27.64
N ARG A 471 13.20 19.22 -28.15
CA ARG A 471 12.46 18.07 -28.69
C ARG A 471 12.03 17.19 -27.53
N GLN A 472 10.76 16.82 -27.47
CA GLN A 472 10.25 15.91 -26.45
C GLN A 472 9.15 15.00 -26.99
N ILE A 473 9.14 13.75 -26.54
CA ILE A 473 8.10 12.77 -26.84
C ILE A 473 7.66 12.07 -25.56
N VAL A 474 6.34 11.97 -25.36
CA VAL A 474 5.73 11.16 -24.31
C VAL A 474 5.45 9.78 -24.89
N LEU A 475 5.86 8.74 -24.17
CA LEU A 475 5.69 7.34 -24.56
C LEU A 475 4.69 6.67 -23.62
N THR A 476 3.69 6.00 -24.17
CA THR A 476 2.71 5.20 -23.42
C THR A 476 3.18 3.76 -23.34
N ASP A 477 3.04 3.13 -22.17
CA ASP A 477 3.41 1.74 -21.92
C ASP A 477 4.89 1.45 -22.28
N LEU A 478 5.79 2.05 -21.49
CA LEU A 478 7.23 1.90 -21.61
C LEU A 478 7.67 0.42 -21.56
N ASN A 479 8.61 0.06 -22.42
CA ASN A 479 9.41 -1.15 -22.23
C ASN A 479 10.62 -0.87 -21.29
N GLY A 480 11.36 -1.91 -20.91
CA GLY A 480 12.48 -1.77 -19.97
C GLY A 480 13.63 -0.89 -20.48
N LEU A 481 13.89 -0.90 -21.78
CA LEU A 481 14.97 -0.11 -22.38
C LEU A 481 14.59 1.38 -22.44
N GLU A 482 13.34 1.68 -22.77
CA GLU A 482 12.80 3.05 -22.74
C GLU A 482 12.68 3.60 -21.32
N ASP A 483 12.40 2.75 -20.32
CA ASP A 483 12.46 3.14 -18.90
C ASP A 483 13.92 3.42 -18.49
N HIS A 484 14.88 2.58 -18.90
CA HIS A 484 16.30 2.75 -18.59
C HIS A 484 16.88 4.04 -19.18
N PHE A 485 16.63 4.31 -20.46
CA PHE A 485 17.14 5.51 -21.16
C PHE A 485 16.19 6.71 -21.14
N GLY A 486 15.00 6.56 -20.56
CA GLY A 486 13.99 7.61 -20.41
C GLY A 486 14.29 8.60 -19.30
N ASP A 487 13.72 9.80 -19.44
CA ASP A 487 13.87 10.92 -18.51
C ASP A 487 12.78 10.95 -17.44
N MET A 488 11.70 10.19 -17.63
CA MET A 488 10.51 10.15 -16.79
C MET A 488 9.95 8.73 -16.71
N ASP A 489 9.55 8.33 -15.50
CA ASP A 489 8.72 7.16 -15.22
C ASP A 489 7.45 7.64 -14.50
N PHE A 490 6.34 7.73 -15.24
CA PHE A 490 5.07 8.26 -14.76
C PHE A 490 3.99 7.18 -14.76
N LYS A 491 3.63 6.72 -13.56
CA LYS A 491 2.62 5.69 -13.33
C LYS A 491 1.32 6.33 -12.92
N VAL A 492 0.24 5.92 -13.57
CA VAL A 492 -1.11 6.39 -13.29
C VAL A 492 -2.03 5.18 -13.19
N ALA A 493 -2.71 5.05 -12.05
CA ALA A 493 -3.73 4.03 -11.81
C ALA A 493 -5.08 4.68 -11.52
N GLY A 494 -6.16 4.01 -11.89
CA GLY A 494 -7.50 4.55 -11.70
C GLY A 494 -8.61 3.71 -12.30
N THR A 495 -9.82 4.18 -12.09
CA THR A 495 -11.05 3.62 -12.66
C THR A 495 -11.42 4.40 -13.93
N GLN A 496 -12.61 4.12 -14.46
CA GLN A 496 -13.23 4.93 -15.50
C GLN A 496 -13.63 6.33 -15.01
N GLU A 497 -13.89 6.52 -13.71
CA GLU A 497 -14.37 7.78 -13.14
C GLU A 497 -13.23 8.74 -12.79
N GLY A 498 -12.04 8.21 -12.47
CA GLY A 498 -10.91 9.03 -12.08
C GLY A 498 -9.69 8.22 -11.67
N ILE A 499 -8.70 8.94 -11.17
CA ILE A 499 -7.41 8.43 -10.75
C ILE A 499 -7.49 7.97 -9.29
N THR A 500 -6.88 6.83 -8.99
CA THR A 500 -6.74 6.30 -7.62
C THR A 500 -5.31 6.44 -7.08
N ALA A 501 -4.30 6.44 -7.95
CA ALA A 501 -2.92 6.72 -7.56
C ALA A 501 -2.09 7.27 -8.71
N ILE A 502 -1.11 8.09 -8.36
CA ILE A 502 -0.05 8.59 -9.25
C ILE A 502 1.30 8.37 -8.57
N GLN A 503 2.28 8.00 -9.38
CA GLN A 503 3.68 8.07 -9.02
C GLN A 503 4.47 8.63 -10.20
N LEU A 504 5.14 9.76 -10.02
CA LEU A 504 6.01 10.37 -11.02
C LEU A 504 7.45 10.37 -10.51
N ASP A 505 8.37 9.86 -11.31
CA ASP A 505 9.81 9.93 -11.10
C ASP A 505 10.51 10.55 -12.30
N LEU A 506 11.40 11.51 -12.04
CA LEU A 506 12.24 12.10 -13.07
C LEU A 506 13.71 11.75 -12.86
N LYS A 507 14.40 11.56 -13.99
CA LYS A 507 15.88 11.51 -14.05
C LYS A 507 16.49 12.83 -14.51
N ILE A 508 15.64 13.80 -14.85
CA ILE A 508 16.01 15.17 -15.21
C ILE A 508 15.58 16.15 -14.10
N PRO A 509 16.14 17.37 -14.05
CA PRO A 509 15.85 18.31 -12.97
C PRO A 509 14.38 18.70 -12.82
N GLY A 510 13.56 18.60 -13.86
CA GLY A 510 12.13 18.93 -13.75
C GLY A 510 11.40 18.90 -15.09
N ILE A 511 10.07 18.89 -15.00
CA ILE A 511 9.17 19.09 -16.15
C ILE A 511 8.16 20.21 -15.90
N ASP A 512 7.68 20.80 -16.98
CA ASP A 512 6.62 21.81 -16.96
C ASP A 512 5.22 21.20 -16.83
N PHE A 513 4.25 22.05 -16.53
CA PHE A 513 2.86 21.65 -16.31
C PHE A 513 2.15 21.20 -17.58
N ASP A 514 2.47 21.80 -18.73
CA ASP A 514 1.88 21.45 -20.02
C ASP A 514 2.20 19.98 -20.36
N LEU A 515 3.43 19.54 -20.06
CA LEU A 515 3.82 18.15 -20.24
C LEU A 515 3.09 17.20 -19.27
N ILE A 516 2.89 17.61 -18.02
CA ILE A 516 2.13 16.82 -17.03
C ILE A 516 0.67 16.68 -17.48
N GLU A 517 0.04 17.77 -17.92
CA GLU A 517 -1.33 17.76 -18.43
C GLU A 517 -1.48 16.80 -19.63
N LYS A 518 -0.57 16.91 -20.60
CA LYS A 518 -0.53 15.99 -21.75
C LYS A 518 -0.36 14.54 -21.30
N ALA A 519 0.58 14.28 -20.38
CA ALA A 519 0.83 12.93 -19.90
C ALA A 519 -0.38 12.35 -19.15
N LEU A 520 -1.10 13.15 -18.37
CA LEU A 520 -2.36 12.74 -17.72
C LEU A 520 -3.45 12.39 -18.75
N ALA A 521 -3.57 13.18 -19.81
CA ALA A 521 -4.54 12.91 -20.89
C ALA A 521 -4.21 11.59 -21.64
N ASP A 522 -2.95 11.39 -21.99
CA ASP A 522 -2.47 10.16 -22.64
C ASP A 522 -2.66 8.95 -21.71
N ALA A 523 -2.36 9.11 -20.41
CA ALA A 523 -2.55 8.09 -19.39
C ALA A 523 -4.02 7.67 -19.26
N LYS A 524 -4.95 8.65 -19.26
CA LYS A 524 -6.39 8.37 -19.20
C LYS A 524 -6.85 7.51 -20.37
N LYS A 525 -6.47 7.89 -21.60
CA LYS A 525 -6.81 7.13 -22.82
C LYS A 525 -6.30 5.69 -22.73
N ALA A 526 -5.05 5.53 -22.31
CA ALA A 526 -4.43 4.21 -22.20
C ALA A 526 -5.07 3.35 -21.10
N ARG A 527 -5.32 3.93 -19.93
CA ARG A 527 -5.99 3.27 -18.80
C ARG A 527 -7.36 2.74 -19.19
N LEU A 528 -8.17 3.53 -19.91
CA LEU A 528 -9.47 3.10 -20.39
C LEU A 528 -9.36 1.94 -21.39
N THR A 529 -8.37 1.96 -22.28
CA THR A 529 -8.13 0.83 -23.21
C THR A 529 -7.76 -0.46 -22.47
N ILE A 530 -6.93 -0.37 -21.43
CA ILE A 530 -6.56 -1.51 -20.58
C ILE A 530 -7.79 -2.04 -19.83
N LEU A 531 -8.61 -1.16 -19.26
CA LEU A 531 -9.86 -1.54 -18.58
C LEU A 531 -10.80 -2.32 -19.50
N GLU A 532 -10.96 -1.91 -20.75
CA GLU A 532 -11.80 -2.65 -21.71
C GLU A 532 -11.26 -4.05 -22.00
N LYS A 533 -9.93 -4.21 -22.08
CA LYS A 533 -9.30 -5.54 -22.20
C LYS A 533 -9.53 -6.39 -20.95
N MET A 534 -9.45 -5.82 -19.76
CA MET A 534 -9.74 -6.53 -18.51
C MET A 534 -11.22 -6.95 -18.41
N LYS A 535 -12.14 -6.07 -18.81
CA LYS A 535 -13.59 -6.36 -18.84
C LYS A 535 -13.94 -7.54 -19.73
N SER A 536 -13.18 -7.80 -20.79
CA SER A 536 -13.39 -8.98 -21.63
C SER A 536 -13.07 -10.32 -20.94
N ALA A 537 -12.23 -10.31 -19.89
CA ALA A 537 -11.97 -11.50 -19.08
C ALA A 537 -12.96 -11.62 -17.91
N ILE A 538 -13.28 -10.50 -17.25
CA ILE A 538 -14.28 -10.45 -16.17
C ILE A 538 -14.94 -9.07 -16.11
N ALA A 539 -16.24 -9.00 -16.41
CA ALA A 539 -16.96 -7.73 -16.47
C ALA A 539 -17.38 -7.19 -15.09
N ARG A 540 -17.64 -8.08 -14.13
CA ARG A 540 -18.06 -7.77 -12.76
C ARG A 540 -17.52 -8.84 -11.79
N PRO A 541 -17.34 -8.53 -10.50
CA PRO A 541 -16.98 -9.53 -9.50
C PRO A 541 -17.90 -10.75 -9.57
N ARG A 542 -17.36 -11.95 -9.27
CA ARG A 542 -18.18 -13.15 -9.14
C ARG A 542 -19.24 -12.94 -8.06
N GLN A 543 -20.46 -13.42 -8.32
CA GLN A 543 -21.57 -13.32 -7.36
C GLN A 543 -21.37 -14.23 -6.15
N GLU A 544 -20.67 -15.35 -6.34
CA GLU A 544 -20.39 -16.31 -5.30
C GLU A 544 -18.88 -16.32 -5.00
N LEU A 545 -18.55 -16.32 -3.71
CA LEU A 545 -17.19 -16.57 -3.24
C LEU A 545 -16.75 -18.00 -3.59
N SER A 546 -15.44 -18.20 -3.69
CA SER A 546 -14.84 -19.52 -3.86
C SER A 546 -15.35 -20.52 -2.81
N ALA A 547 -15.51 -21.78 -3.21
CA ALA A 547 -15.87 -22.87 -2.30
C ALA A 547 -14.79 -23.13 -1.22
N PHE A 548 -13.57 -22.66 -1.45
CA PHE A 548 -12.46 -22.78 -0.49
C PHE A 548 -12.36 -21.59 0.46
N ALA A 549 -13.05 -20.49 0.17
CA ALA A 549 -13.07 -19.31 1.02
C ALA A 549 -13.93 -19.56 2.27
N PRO A 550 -13.54 -19.00 3.43
CA PRO A 550 -14.39 -19.01 4.61
C PRO A 550 -15.70 -18.31 4.30
N ARG A 551 -16.81 -18.87 4.80
CA ARG A 551 -18.11 -18.22 4.78
C ARG A 551 -18.31 -17.55 6.13
N ILE A 552 -18.43 -16.23 6.12
CA ILE A 552 -18.71 -15.42 7.30
C ILE A 552 -20.21 -15.15 7.36
N THR A 553 -20.84 -15.54 8.45
CA THR A 553 -22.22 -15.20 8.78
C THR A 553 -22.22 -14.17 9.90
N VAL A 554 -22.84 -13.02 9.65
CA VAL A 554 -22.99 -11.95 10.64
C VAL A 554 -24.32 -12.12 11.35
N LEU A 555 -24.27 -12.22 12.68
CA LEU A 555 -25.44 -12.24 13.57
C LEU A 555 -25.44 -10.96 14.39
N LYS A 556 -26.61 -10.38 14.61
CA LYS A 556 -26.76 -9.26 15.55
C LYS A 556 -27.36 -9.77 16.86
N ILE A 557 -26.71 -9.47 17.97
CA ILE A 557 -27.16 -9.79 19.33
C ILE A 557 -27.33 -8.51 20.14
N ASP A 558 -28.07 -8.58 21.24
CA ASP A 558 -28.13 -7.49 22.20
C ASP A 558 -26.76 -7.30 22.87
N THR A 559 -26.27 -6.05 22.89
CA THR A 559 -25.02 -5.65 23.55
C THR A 559 -24.94 -6.14 25.01
N ALA A 560 -26.07 -6.19 25.73
CA ALA A 560 -26.12 -6.69 27.11
C ALA A 560 -25.79 -8.20 27.21
N LYS A 561 -25.89 -8.94 26.10
CA LYS A 561 -25.68 -10.40 26.01
C LYS A 561 -24.28 -10.80 25.55
N ILE A 562 -23.43 -9.84 25.18
CA ILE A 562 -22.03 -10.09 24.81
C ILE A 562 -21.30 -10.82 25.95
N GLY A 563 -21.47 -10.35 27.19
CA GLY A 563 -20.84 -10.98 28.36
C GLY A 563 -21.27 -12.44 28.60
N GLU A 564 -22.54 -12.76 28.35
CA GLU A 564 -23.08 -14.13 28.46
C GLU A 564 -22.48 -15.06 27.38
N LEU A 565 -22.34 -14.55 26.15
CA LEU A 565 -21.76 -15.28 25.02
C LEU A 565 -20.26 -15.57 25.21
N ILE A 566 -19.49 -14.58 25.65
CA ILE A 566 -18.05 -14.74 25.93
C ILE A 566 -17.86 -15.70 27.13
N GLY A 567 -18.64 -15.47 28.19
CA GLY A 567 -18.54 -16.18 29.47
C GLY A 567 -17.27 -15.83 30.26
N PRO A 568 -17.16 -16.31 31.52
CA PRO A 568 -16.03 -15.99 32.39
C PRO A 568 -14.68 -16.41 31.75
N GLY A 569 -13.79 -15.45 31.52
CA GLY A 569 -12.47 -15.68 30.90
C GLY A 569 -12.52 -16.19 29.44
N GLY A 570 -13.63 -15.98 28.75
CA GLY A 570 -13.84 -16.48 27.38
C GLY A 570 -14.12 -17.98 27.31
N LYS A 571 -14.50 -18.62 28.42
CA LYS A 571 -14.69 -20.08 28.47
C LYS A 571 -15.82 -20.57 27.56
N THR A 572 -16.92 -19.83 27.48
CA THR A 572 -18.08 -20.21 26.66
C THR A 572 -17.73 -20.13 25.19
N ILE A 573 -17.19 -18.99 24.74
CA ILE A 573 -16.81 -18.81 23.33
C ILE A 573 -15.72 -19.79 22.89
N LYS A 574 -14.70 -20.02 23.71
CA LYS A 574 -13.64 -21.03 23.44
C LYS A 574 -14.22 -22.44 23.32
N LYS A 575 -15.25 -22.79 24.11
CA LYS A 575 -15.93 -24.09 24.01
C LYS A 575 -16.68 -24.21 22.69
N ILE A 576 -17.39 -23.17 22.25
CA ILE A 576 -18.10 -23.16 20.96
C ILE A 576 -17.09 -23.36 19.83
N ILE A 577 -16.04 -22.53 19.79
CA ILE A 577 -14.94 -22.61 18.81
C ILE A 577 -14.32 -24.02 18.79
N HIS A 578 -13.97 -24.58 19.95
CA HIS A 578 -13.36 -25.90 20.03
C HIS A 578 -14.31 -27.04 19.58
N SER A 579 -15.60 -26.93 19.89
CA SER A 579 -16.58 -27.98 19.55
C SER A 579 -17.05 -27.95 18.09
N THR A 580 -17.01 -26.78 17.44
CA THR A 580 -17.52 -26.59 16.08
C THR A 580 -16.41 -26.38 15.05
N GLY A 581 -15.21 -25.97 15.48
CA GLY A 581 -14.08 -25.68 14.61
C GLY A 581 -14.20 -24.36 13.84
N VAL A 582 -15.18 -23.51 14.18
CA VAL A 582 -15.41 -22.21 13.53
C VAL A 582 -14.58 -21.11 14.19
N SER A 583 -14.31 -20.03 13.47
CA SER A 583 -13.83 -18.77 14.08
C SER A 583 -15.03 -17.92 14.47
N ILE A 584 -14.98 -17.30 15.66
CA ILE A 584 -16.01 -16.38 16.11
C ILE A 584 -15.34 -15.10 16.57
N ASP A 585 -15.77 -13.98 15.99
CA ASP A 585 -15.37 -12.64 16.38
C ASP A 585 -16.58 -11.86 16.86
N ILE A 586 -16.41 -11.05 17.90
CA ILE A 586 -17.51 -10.32 18.55
C ILE A 586 -17.12 -8.85 18.64
N GLU A 587 -17.90 -8.00 17.99
CA GLU A 587 -17.75 -6.56 17.98
C GLU A 587 -18.55 -5.93 19.14
N ASP A 588 -18.08 -4.80 19.65
CA ASP A 588 -18.71 -4.08 20.78
C ASP A 588 -20.14 -3.60 20.49
N ASP A 589 -20.49 -3.47 19.20
CA ASP A 589 -21.81 -3.08 18.74
C ASP A 589 -22.83 -4.24 18.78
N GLY A 590 -22.42 -5.45 19.20
CA GLY A 590 -23.25 -6.66 19.25
C GLY A 590 -23.25 -7.47 17.95
N SER A 591 -22.38 -7.18 16.99
CA SER A 591 -22.18 -8.02 15.81
C SER A 591 -21.31 -9.23 16.14
N VAL A 592 -21.77 -10.43 15.78
CA VAL A 592 -21.04 -11.69 15.97
C VAL A 592 -20.78 -12.30 14.60
N LEU A 593 -19.51 -12.38 14.22
CA LEU A 593 -19.05 -12.91 12.95
C LEU A 593 -18.64 -14.38 13.13
N VAL A 594 -19.39 -15.29 12.53
CA VAL A 594 -19.10 -16.73 12.56
C VAL A 594 -18.51 -17.14 11.21
N ALA A 595 -17.25 -17.57 11.19
CA ALA A 595 -16.52 -17.93 9.97
C ALA A 595 -16.19 -19.44 9.92
N SER A 596 -16.53 -20.09 8.81
CA SER A 596 -16.22 -21.51 8.59
C SER A 596 -16.19 -21.86 7.10
N ASN A 597 -15.40 -22.87 6.73
CA ASN A 597 -15.45 -23.51 5.40
C ASN A 597 -16.52 -24.61 5.31
N ASP A 598 -17.08 -25.04 6.45
CA ASP A 598 -18.15 -26.04 6.55
C ASP A 598 -19.46 -25.37 7.01
N ALA A 599 -20.47 -25.43 6.15
CA ALA A 599 -21.80 -24.88 6.40
C ALA A 599 -22.49 -25.54 7.60
N GLN A 600 -22.29 -26.85 7.83
CA GLN A 600 -22.89 -27.53 8.98
C GLN A 600 -22.25 -27.09 10.29
N ALA A 601 -20.93 -26.92 10.31
CA ALA A 601 -20.21 -26.39 11.46
C ALA A 601 -20.65 -24.96 11.78
N SER A 602 -20.77 -24.11 10.76
CA SER A 602 -21.27 -22.73 10.92
C SER A 602 -22.68 -22.70 11.51
N GLN A 603 -23.61 -23.48 10.94
CA GLN A 603 -24.98 -23.53 11.42
C GLN A 603 -25.08 -23.99 12.89
N LYS A 604 -24.31 -25.03 13.27
CA LYS A 604 -24.25 -25.48 14.67
C LYS A 604 -23.78 -24.38 15.61
N ALA A 605 -22.75 -23.62 15.23
CA ALA A 605 -22.27 -22.51 16.04
C ALA A 605 -23.32 -21.39 16.15
N ILE A 606 -23.96 -21.03 15.03
CA ILE A 606 -25.05 -20.05 14.98
C ILE A 606 -26.20 -20.46 15.91
N ASP A 607 -26.62 -21.72 15.89
CA ASP A 607 -27.72 -22.22 16.72
C ASP A 607 -27.36 -22.18 18.21
N ILE A 608 -26.12 -22.49 18.57
CA ILE A 608 -25.63 -22.38 19.95
C ILE A 608 -25.61 -20.90 20.39
N ILE A 609 -25.10 -20.00 19.55
CA ILE A 609 -25.05 -18.55 19.84
C ILE A 609 -26.46 -18.02 20.03
N LYS A 610 -27.38 -18.34 19.11
CA LYS A 610 -28.80 -17.97 19.23
C LYS A 610 -29.39 -18.52 20.51
N GLY A 611 -29.19 -19.79 20.84
CA GLY A 611 -29.70 -20.37 22.09
C GLY A 611 -29.23 -19.63 23.36
N ILE A 612 -27.98 -19.17 23.40
CA ILE A 612 -27.43 -18.42 24.55
C ILE A 612 -27.99 -16.98 24.58
N THR A 613 -28.05 -16.33 23.42
CA THR A 613 -28.35 -14.90 23.30
C THR A 613 -29.85 -14.60 23.20
N GLU A 614 -30.67 -15.60 22.85
CA GLU A 614 -32.12 -15.49 22.75
C GLU A 614 -32.72 -15.19 24.12
N ALA A 615 -33.48 -14.09 24.20
CA ALA A 615 -34.26 -13.79 25.39
C ALA A 615 -35.51 -14.68 25.41
N PRO A 616 -35.90 -15.22 26.58
CA PRO A 616 -37.18 -15.92 26.68
C PRO A 616 -38.32 -14.95 26.37
N GLU A 617 -39.10 -15.26 25.34
CA GLU A 617 -40.17 -14.39 24.85
C GLU A 617 -41.50 -14.78 25.50
N VAL A 618 -42.18 -13.81 26.13
CA VAL A 618 -43.48 -14.04 26.77
C VAL A 618 -44.49 -14.47 25.70
N GLY A 619 -45.09 -15.65 25.90
CA GLY A 619 -46.05 -16.25 24.98
C GLY A 619 -45.47 -17.38 24.11
N LYS A 620 -44.14 -17.49 23.97
CA LYS A 620 -43.50 -18.54 23.17
C LYS A 620 -43.44 -19.87 23.93
N ILE A 621 -43.59 -20.98 23.20
CA ILE A 621 -43.49 -22.35 23.75
C ILE A 621 -42.08 -22.87 23.50
N TYR A 622 -41.41 -23.31 24.55
CA TYR A 622 -40.08 -23.92 24.52
C TYR A 622 -40.19 -25.41 24.91
N ALA A 623 -39.31 -26.23 24.33
CA ALA A 623 -39.02 -27.56 24.84
C ALA A 623 -37.92 -27.42 25.89
N GLY A 624 -38.22 -27.73 27.15
CA GLY A 624 -37.27 -27.57 28.25
C GLY A 624 -37.12 -28.83 29.08
N THR A 625 -35.98 -28.95 29.77
CA THR A 625 -35.66 -30.10 30.61
C THR A 625 -35.75 -29.72 32.08
N ILE A 626 -36.43 -30.53 32.89
CA ILE A 626 -36.52 -30.30 34.34
C ILE A 626 -35.16 -30.54 35.01
N LYS A 627 -34.60 -29.50 35.63
CA LYS A 627 -33.31 -29.59 36.35
C LYS A 627 -33.46 -29.89 37.83
N ARG A 628 -34.48 -29.31 38.45
CA ARG A 628 -34.73 -29.45 39.88
C ARG A 628 -36.21 -29.28 40.20
N ILE A 629 -36.65 -29.99 41.23
CA ILE A 629 -38.02 -29.93 41.74
C ILE A 629 -37.98 -29.38 43.17
N MET A 630 -38.91 -28.50 43.47
CA MET A 630 -39.15 -27.93 44.80
C MET A 630 -40.62 -28.16 45.20
N PRO A 631 -40.97 -28.09 46.49
CA PRO A 631 -42.36 -28.31 46.93
C PRO A 631 -43.40 -27.40 46.26
N PHE A 632 -43.00 -26.21 45.80
CA PHE A 632 -43.86 -25.20 45.18
C PHE A 632 -43.80 -25.16 43.65
N GLY A 633 -42.95 -25.96 43.01
CA GLY A 633 -42.82 -25.96 41.55
C GLY A 633 -41.59 -26.69 41.01
N ALA A 634 -41.42 -26.69 39.70
CA ALA A 634 -40.28 -27.31 39.02
C ALA A 634 -39.50 -26.27 38.21
N PHE A 635 -38.18 -26.29 38.29
CA PHE A 635 -37.33 -25.45 37.45
C PHE A 635 -37.00 -26.20 36.16
N CYS A 636 -37.35 -25.56 35.05
CA CYS A 636 -37.18 -26.07 33.70
C CYS A 636 -36.16 -25.21 32.97
N GLU A 637 -35.08 -25.83 32.47
CA GLU A 637 -34.14 -25.17 31.58
C GLU A 637 -34.76 -25.09 30.18
N ILE A 638 -35.07 -23.89 29.71
CA ILE A 638 -35.71 -23.62 28.41
C ILE A 638 -34.73 -23.18 27.32
N LEU A 639 -33.61 -22.61 27.76
CA LEU A 639 -32.48 -22.16 26.94
C LEU A 639 -31.20 -22.45 27.73
N PRO A 640 -30.03 -22.63 27.10
CA PRO A 640 -28.77 -22.89 27.79
C PRO A 640 -28.50 -21.88 28.91
N ASN A 641 -28.38 -22.35 30.16
CA ASN A 641 -28.20 -21.55 31.38
C ASN A 641 -29.38 -20.63 31.76
N LYS A 642 -30.56 -20.78 31.15
CA LYS A 642 -31.78 -20.05 31.54
C LYS A 642 -32.84 -21.02 32.05
N GLU A 643 -33.06 -20.96 33.35
CA GLU A 643 -34.11 -21.70 34.04
C GLU A 643 -35.33 -20.81 34.27
N GLY A 644 -36.52 -21.35 34.03
CA GLY A 644 -37.77 -20.76 34.46
C GLY A 644 -38.48 -21.64 35.48
N LEU A 645 -39.27 -21.03 36.36
CA LEU A 645 -40.07 -21.73 37.36
C LEU A 645 -41.45 -22.06 36.78
N ILE A 646 -41.81 -23.34 36.79
CA ILE A 646 -43.18 -23.80 36.62
C ILE A 646 -43.80 -23.92 38.00
N HIS A 647 -44.69 -22.99 38.35
CA HIS A 647 -45.40 -23.06 39.62
C HIS A 647 -46.33 -24.29 39.67
N VAL A 648 -46.59 -24.84 40.86
CA VAL A 648 -47.45 -26.03 41.03
C VAL A 648 -48.84 -25.89 40.40
N SER A 649 -49.39 -24.67 40.35
CA SER A 649 -50.69 -24.38 39.70
C SER A 649 -50.65 -24.43 38.17
N GLU A 650 -49.47 -24.32 37.56
CA GLU A 650 -49.27 -24.27 36.11
C GLU A 650 -48.69 -25.58 35.53
N LEU A 651 -48.52 -26.60 36.38
CA LEU A 651 -47.95 -27.91 36.02
C LEU A 651 -48.97 -28.86 35.38
N SER A 652 -50.26 -28.77 35.71
CA SER A 652 -51.31 -29.62 35.15
C SER A 652 -52.70 -29.02 35.31
N ASN A 653 -53.66 -29.49 34.50
CA ASN A 653 -55.08 -29.19 34.65
C ASN A 653 -55.78 -29.95 35.79
N LYS A 654 -55.12 -30.95 36.38
CA LYS A 654 -55.65 -31.78 37.48
C LYS A 654 -55.02 -31.34 38.81
N PHE A 655 -55.73 -31.57 39.92
CA PHE A 655 -55.18 -31.32 41.25
C PHE A 655 -54.00 -32.27 41.50
N ILE A 656 -52.82 -31.70 41.77
CA ILE A 656 -51.59 -32.42 42.05
C ILE A 656 -51.27 -32.24 43.53
N LYS A 657 -51.02 -33.35 44.24
CA LYS A 657 -50.68 -33.31 45.68
C LYS A 657 -49.18 -33.07 45.91
N ASN A 658 -48.31 -33.67 45.08
CA ASN A 658 -46.87 -33.44 45.08
C ASN A 658 -46.36 -33.13 43.66
N VAL A 659 -45.47 -32.16 43.50
CA VAL A 659 -44.92 -31.76 42.18
C VAL A 659 -44.27 -32.93 41.43
N GLU A 660 -43.69 -33.88 42.16
CA GLU A 660 -43.05 -35.11 41.67
C GLU A 660 -44.02 -36.06 40.95
N ASP A 661 -45.32 -35.93 41.20
CA ASP A 661 -46.37 -36.72 40.52
C ASP A 661 -46.61 -36.23 39.08
N ALA A 662 -46.19 -34.99 38.76
CA ALA A 662 -46.46 -34.33 37.48
C ALA A 662 -45.26 -34.25 36.53
N VAL A 663 -44.04 -34.17 37.09
CA VAL A 663 -42.77 -34.12 36.35
C VAL A 663 -41.63 -34.70 37.21
N LYS A 664 -40.62 -35.30 36.57
CA LYS A 664 -39.39 -35.78 37.20
C LYS A 664 -38.18 -34.98 36.73
N VAL A 665 -37.11 -34.97 37.55
CA VAL A 665 -35.83 -34.40 37.15
C VAL A 665 -35.30 -35.17 35.93
N GLY A 666 -34.97 -34.45 34.86
CA GLY A 666 -34.56 -35.01 33.58
C GLY A 666 -35.68 -35.11 32.54
N ASP A 667 -36.95 -34.89 32.90
CA ASP A 667 -38.06 -34.94 31.94
C ASP A 667 -37.98 -33.77 30.93
N GLU A 668 -38.20 -34.07 29.64
CA GLU A 668 -38.43 -33.07 28.60
C GLU A 668 -39.92 -32.71 28.54
N VAL A 669 -40.24 -31.43 28.74
CA VAL A 669 -41.61 -30.91 28.76
C VAL A 669 -41.75 -29.68 27.88
N LYS A 670 -42.91 -29.51 27.24
CA LYS A 670 -43.27 -28.27 26.53
C LYS A 670 -43.83 -27.26 27.52
N VAL A 671 -43.27 -26.06 27.53
CA VAL A 671 -43.63 -25.01 28.48
C VAL A 671 -43.74 -23.66 27.79
N LYS A 672 -44.77 -22.88 28.14
CA LYS A 672 -45.01 -21.53 27.63
C LYS A 672 -44.48 -20.51 28.62
N VAL A 673 -43.76 -19.50 28.16
CA VAL A 673 -43.37 -18.36 29.02
C VAL A 673 -44.61 -17.51 29.27
N ILE A 674 -45.02 -17.37 30.53
CA ILE A 674 -46.22 -16.61 30.92
C ILE A 674 -45.90 -15.20 31.41
N GLY A 675 -44.66 -14.94 31.81
CA GLY A 675 -44.21 -13.62 32.22
C GLY A 675 -42.78 -13.65 32.74
N ILE A 676 -42.15 -12.49 32.76
CA ILE A 676 -40.84 -12.26 33.38
C ILE A 676 -41.06 -11.24 34.49
N ASP A 677 -40.64 -11.55 35.71
CA ASP A 677 -40.83 -10.65 36.86
C ASP A 677 -39.81 -9.48 36.84
N GLU A 678 -40.00 -8.51 37.73
CA GLU A 678 -39.12 -7.32 37.85
C GLU A 678 -37.66 -7.68 38.24
N LEU A 679 -37.41 -8.91 38.68
CA LEU A 679 -36.09 -9.44 39.04
C LEU A 679 -35.51 -10.34 37.93
N GLY A 680 -36.14 -10.37 36.74
CA GLY A 680 -35.69 -11.10 35.57
C GLY A 680 -35.96 -12.61 35.60
N ARG A 681 -36.77 -13.11 36.54
CA ARG A 681 -37.09 -14.53 36.66
C ARG A 681 -38.21 -14.91 35.72
N VAL A 682 -38.02 -16.01 35.00
CA VAL A 682 -38.94 -16.48 33.96
C VAL A 682 -40.00 -17.39 34.59
N ASN A 683 -41.27 -17.02 34.45
CA ASN A 683 -42.39 -17.85 34.86
C ASN A 683 -42.88 -18.69 33.67
N LEU A 684 -43.05 -19.98 33.89
CA LEU A 684 -43.38 -20.97 32.88
C LEU A 684 -44.71 -21.67 33.19
N SER A 685 -45.43 -22.09 32.14
CA SER A 685 -46.64 -22.90 32.27
C SER A 685 -46.64 -24.08 31.30
N LYS A 686 -46.75 -25.29 31.86
CA LYS A 686 -46.97 -26.53 31.10
C LYS A 686 -48.43 -26.61 30.65
N LYS A 687 -49.35 -26.24 31.54
CA LYS A 687 -50.80 -26.21 31.27
C LYS A 687 -51.16 -25.34 30.08
N GLN A 688 -50.58 -24.14 29.95
CA GLN A 688 -50.88 -23.23 28.85
C GLN A 688 -50.15 -23.58 27.54
N ALA A 689 -49.10 -24.41 27.60
CA ALA A 689 -48.46 -24.97 26.41
C ALA A 689 -49.27 -26.14 25.81
N GLU A 690 -50.05 -26.84 26.64
CA GLU A 690 -50.89 -27.98 26.26
C GLU A 690 -52.35 -27.58 25.92
N ALA A 691 -52.71 -26.30 26.06
CA ALA A 691 -54.04 -25.81 25.71
C ALA A 691 -54.19 -25.65 24.18
N PRO A 692 -55.31 -26.10 23.56
CA PRO A 692 -55.54 -25.89 22.13
C PRO A 692 -55.64 -24.38 21.81
N PRO A 693 -55.24 -23.94 20.61
CA PRO A 693 -55.31 -22.53 20.24
C PRO A 693 -56.77 -22.04 20.33
N PRO A 694 -57.01 -20.77 20.69
CA PRO A 694 -58.36 -20.22 20.72
C PRO A 694 -58.97 -20.35 19.32
N ALA A 695 -60.18 -20.91 19.24
CA ALA A 695 -60.95 -20.97 18.00
C ALA A 695 -61.18 -19.53 17.50
N LEU A 696 -60.81 -19.27 16.23
CA LEU A 696 -61.14 -18.04 15.52
C LEU A 696 -62.63 -17.95 15.22
#